data_AF-A0A1Y1XGY7-F1
#
_entry.id   AF-A0A1Y1XGY7-F1
#
_cell.length_a   1.000
_cell.length_b   1.000
_cell.length_c   1.000
_cell.angle_alpha   90.00
_cell.angle_beta   90.00
_cell.angle_gamma   90.00
#
_symmetry.space_group_name_H-M   'P 1'
#
loop_
_entity.id
_entity.type
_entity.pdbx_description
1 polymer ?
#
loop_
_entity_poly.entity_id
_entity_poly.type
_entity_poly.pdbx_seq_one_letter_code
_entity_poly.pdbx_strand_id
1 'polypeptide(L)'
;MKFSIKIFSLTVLAFLNANKVVAADDETSSTLDNLFRVHDYIKRPKLFELTDFNIPNIKITIPEDEFKTFYYSFECEKDTNPNYLKRNEKCYTAPWVNLNTALTTALNKSYLDISKISRKDQNVVNKVVKYNNEKKRYEELTNNSYKLSLNDFEKLVVNYSNFTLPEIFAHPYGIAPIPSGMYFETENGSMDFELNKKVTTIPKVKFSVGGRSTRFFSKLSYNINLNTTLYDTKQLRLRAVVVDPSFFRDKLAYDLHNLIELPSLSANYAKLYLNDNFMGLYLLRDGYKSQWVEFNYGEKSSKHIYKCTTGSNPFFDCYNDDDSITDDPDWNEFLDKLSKAKSRKDLEEFFDVKTYIKYQAARYLFGSLDHPSGENNNVVYRYRDPKTNKDLWIPLLYDFDMNFGNFQTPKTNRTFSEEIVDKQNPNLYQLLNLNDESEELISILDEIMRKVFNPNILIPRIDQYRNYLDRYIKEDRTPDSNGNKPGRFPLTINRPEDQFSYEDFKANCEYTTIKAKQYFNDFNDFSTLSTALGLKQWIVERFKFVCDHYKLDCSYANAILSSPLASNYEIKEVLHEQKNEGCKGTGYSCCILEDTKLDTTDKSGDWGLEGGKYCLFENGYKPKEVEEECWSISYGYPCCTQPNTEIHFSKSTQKEWGIENGNWCGITDLQRCPNYVNGYPCCEGCNVVYTDSTDWGVEHGQWCSINYSCKK
;
A
#
# COMPACT_ATOMS: atom_id res chain seq x y z
N MET A 1 39.73 -43.18 -34.71
CA MET A 1 39.54 -41.80 -34.22
C MET A 1 38.52 -41.89 -33.07
N LYS A 2 38.96 -41.58 -31.84
CA LYS A 2 38.24 -41.86 -30.59
C LYS A 2 37.03 -40.93 -30.43
N PHE A 3 35.85 -41.49 -30.15
CA PHE A 3 34.74 -40.76 -29.56
C PHE A 3 35.02 -40.60 -28.05
N SER A 4 35.02 -39.36 -27.57
CA SER A 4 35.21 -39.03 -26.16
C SER A 4 33.84 -38.86 -25.50
N ILE A 5 33.45 -39.86 -24.71
CA ILE A 5 32.36 -39.78 -23.72
C ILE A 5 32.99 -39.27 -22.43
N LYS A 6 32.53 -38.09 -21.96
CA LYS A 6 32.55 -37.53 -20.59
C LYS A 6 32.21 -36.04 -20.75
N ILE A 7 31.10 -35.54 -20.22
CA ILE A 7 30.97 -35.11 -18.82
C ILE A 7 29.55 -35.42 -18.35
N PHE A 8 29.41 -36.34 -17.39
CA PHE A 8 28.23 -36.39 -16.52
C PHE A 8 28.42 -35.30 -15.44
N SER A 9 27.47 -34.38 -15.33
CA SER A 9 27.46 -33.34 -14.29
C SER A 9 27.37 -33.97 -12.90
N LEU A 10 28.12 -33.41 -11.93
CA LEU A 10 28.12 -33.79 -10.51
C LEU A 10 26.70 -33.83 -9.88
N THR A 11 25.74 -33.13 -10.48
CA THR A 11 24.35 -33.06 -10.01
C THR A 11 23.66 -34.43 -9.98
N VAL A 12 24.00 -35.35 -10.89
CA VAL A 12 23.33 -36.66 -10.99
C VAL A 12 23.78 -37.64 -9.89
N LEU A 13 24.99 -37.49 -9.35
CA LEU A 13 25.48 -38.37 -8.28
C LEU A 13 24.85 -38.05 -6.92
N ALA A 14 24.39 -36.81 -6.69
CA ALA A 14 23.69 -36.44 -5.46
C ALA A 14 22.31 -37.11 -5.35
N PHE A 15 21.65 -37.41 -6.48
CA PHE A 15 20.30 -38.01 -6.49
C PHE A 15 20.28 -39.51 -6.19
N LEU A 16 21.38 -40.23 -6.37
CA LEU A 16 21.42 -41.69 -6.14
C LEU A 16 21.62 -42.10 -4.67
N ASN A 17 22.05 -41.18 -3.81
CA ASN A 17 22.30 -41.46 -2.38
C ASN A 17 21.13 -41.06 -1.44
N ALA A 18 20.05 -40.45 -1.95
CA ALA A 18 18.92 -40.01 -1.15
C ALA A 18 17.98 -41.15 -0.65
N ASN A 19 18.29 -42.41 -0.96
CA ASN A 19 17.47 -43.58 -0.59
C ASN A 19 17.71 -44.13 0.83
N LYS A 20 18.42 -43.41 1.70
CA LYS A 20 18.53 -43.75 3.13
C LYS A 20 17.92 -42.66 3.99
N VAL A 21 16.63 -42.83 4.31
CA VAL A 21 15.95 -42.08 5.36
C VAL A 21 16.09 -42.88 6.65
N VAL A 22 16.71 -42.26 7.66
CA VAL A 22 16.39 -42.24 9.10
C VAL A 22 17.66 -41.77 9.85
N ALA A 23 17.49 -40.76 10.70
CA ALA A 23 18.47 -39.96 11.45
C ALA A 23 19.04 -38.75 10.67
N ALA A 24 18.85 -37.56 11.26
CA ALA A 24 19.42 -36.31 10.80
C ALA A 24 20.93 -36.33 11.07
N ASP A 25 21.70 -36.79 10.09
CA ASP A 25 23.16 -36.69 10.09
C ASP A 25 23.63 -35.47 9.29
N ASP A 26 24.70 -34.82 9.75
CA ASP A 26 25.35 -33.60 9.21
C ASP A 26 25.57 -33.63 7.68
N GLU A 27 25.74 -34.81 7.06
CA GLU A 27 25.94 -34.96 5.60
C GLU A 27 24.71 -34.54 4.77
N THR A 28 23.49 -34.81 5.25
CA THR A 28 22.25 -34.45 4.53
C THR A 28 21.94 -32.95 4.58
N SER A 29 22.23 -32.31 5.73
CA SER A 29 22.17 -30.85 5.85
C SER A 29 23.17 -30.18 4.91
N SER A 30 24.38 -30.74 4.79
CA SER A 30 25.41 -30.19 3.91
C SER A 30 25.03 -30.27 2.42
N THR A 31 24.36 -31.33 1.98
CA THR A 31 23.95 -31.50 0.56
C THR A 31 22.77 -30.61 0.18
N LEU A 32 21.77 -30.47 1.06
CA LEU A 32 20.67 -29.53 0.87
C LEU A 32 21.16 -28.08 0.90
N ASP A 33 22.03 -27.72 1.86
CA ASP A 33 22.59 -26.37 1.91
C ASP A 33 23.45 -26.06 0.70
N ASN A 34 24.25 -27.02 0.23
CA ASN A 34 25.03 -26.85 -1.01
C ASN A 34 24.13 -26.62 -2.22
N LEU A 35 22.99 -27.31 -2.32
CA LEU A 35 22.01 -27.05 -3.37
C LEU A 35 21.57 -25.59 -3.36
N PHE A 36 21.31 -24.97 -2.20
CA PHE A 36 20.87 -23.57 -2.12
C PHE A 36 22.00 -22.54 -2.12
N ARG A 37 23.25 -22.93 -1.85
CA ARG A 37 24.39 -22.00 -1.70
C ARG A 37 25.36 -21.96 -2.88
N VAL A 38 25.62 -23.10 -3.53
CA VAL A 38 26.67 -23.21 -4.54
C VAL A 38 26.05 -23.15 -5.94
N HIS A 39 26.20 -22.00 -6.59
CA HIS A 39 25.67 -21.73 -7.92
C HIS A 39 26.77 -21.28 -8.86
N ASP A 40 27.12 -22.12 -9.83
CA ASP A 40 28.13 -21.74 -10.84
C ASP A 40 27.62 -20.65 -11.81
N TYR A 41 26.30 -20.41 -11.85
CA TYR A 41 25.64 -19.60 -12.88
C TYR A 41 24.88 -18.38 -12.36
N ILE A 42 24.57 -18.30 -11.05
CA ILE A 42 23.81 -17.19 -10.47
C ILE A 42 24.72 -16.36 -9.59
N LYS A 43 24.96 -15.10 -9.99
CA LYS A 43 25.69 -14.15 -9.16
C LYS A 43 24.78 -13.69 -8.02
N ARG A 44 25.30 -13.72 -6.80
CA ARG A 44 24.60 -13.23 -5.61
C ARG A 44 25.47 -12.18 -4.90
N PRO A 45 24.92 -11.01 -4.53
CA PRO A 45 25.71 -10.01 -3.81
C PRO A 45 26.27 -10.60 -2.51
N LYS A 46 27.52 -10.26 -2.15
CA LYS A 46 28.21 -10.86 -0.99
C LYS A 46 27.42 -10.71 0.31
N LEU A 47 26.63 -9.66 0.45
CA LEU A 47 25.73 -9.44 1.59
C LEU A 47 24.84 -10.66 1.86
N PHE A 48 24.22 -11.19 0.81
CA PHE A 48 23.25 -12.27 0.94
C PHE A 48 23.95 -13.61 1.19
N GLU A 49 25.12 -13.86 0.61
CA GLU A 49 25.92 -15.04 0.98
C GLU A 49 26.32 -15.03 2.46
N LEU A 50 26.79 -13.89 2.97
CA LEU A 50 27.26 -13.77 4.35
C LEU A 50 26.12 -13.85 5.38
N THR A 51 24.89 -13.56 4.96
CA THR A 51 23.70 -13.57 5.82
C THR A 51 22.89 -14.86 5.71
N ASP A 52 23.36 -15.86 4.95
CA ASP A 52 22.76 -17.18 4.97
C ASP A 52 22.87 -17.80 6.35
N PHE A 53 21.71 -18.04 6.96
CA PHE A 53 21.59 -18.54 8.33
C PHE A 53 22.33 -17.69 9.38
N ASN A 54 22.64 -16.43 9.07
CA ASN A 54 23.23 -15.45 9.96
C ASN A 54 22.45 -14.13 9.89
N ILE A 55 21.67 -13.81 10.93
CA ILE A 55 20.86 -12.58 10.98
C ILE A 55 21.72 -11.41 11.50
N PRO A 56 22.03 -10.39 10.68
CA PRO A 56 22.68 -9.17 11.14
C PRO A 56 21.74 -8.29 11.95
N ASN A 57 22.33 -7.41 12.77
CA ASN A 57 21.63 -6.24 13.31
C ASN A 57 21.87 -5.05 12.38
N ILE A 58 20.80 -4.35 12.02
CA ILE A 58 20.84 -3.07 11.32
C ILE A 58 20.34 -2.02 12.29
N LYS A 59 21.22 -1.14 12.75
CA LYS A 59 20.84 -0.01 13.61
C LYS A 59 20.85 1.27 12.79
N ILE A 60 19.68 1.87 12.63
CA ILE A 60 19.49 3.19 12.01
C ILE A 60 19.44 4.24 13.12
N THR A 61 20.21 5.30 12.95
CA THR A 61 20.16 6.48 13.83
C THR A 61 19.71 7.68 12.99
N ILE A 62 18.66 8.35 13.41
CA ILE A 62 18.12 9.58 12.79
C ILE A 62 18.04 10.70 13.84
N PRO A 63 17.98 11.98 13.42
CA PRO A 63 17.82 13.10 14.34
C PRO A 63 16.62 12.92 15.29
N GLU A 64 16.77 13.38 16.54
CA GLU A 64 15.79 13.16 17.61
C GLU A 64 14.42 13.79 17.33
N ASP A 65 14.40 14.97 16.71
CA ASP A 65 13.20 15.67 16.27
C ASP A 65 12.49 14.94 15.11
N GLU A 66 13.24 14.41 14.15
CA GLU A 66 12.70 13.56 13.08
C GLU A 66 12.18 12.23 13.63
N PHE A 67 12.90 11.61 14.58
CA PHE A 67 12.46 10.40 15.26
C PHE A 67 11.14 10.60 16.00
N LYS A 68 11.02 11.68 16.79
CA LYS A 68 9.76 12.05 17.45
C LYS A 68 8.66 12.34 16.44
N THR A 69 8.97 13.03 15.35
CA THR A 69 8.02 13.31 14.28
C THR A 69 7.45 12.00 13.70
N PHE A 70 8.34 11.07 13.35
CA PHE A 70 7.95 9.76 12.84
C PHE A 70 7.15 8.95 13.87
N TYR A 71 7.69 8.75 15.07
CA TYR A 71 7.12 7.84 16.07
C TYR A 71 5.81 8.37 16.65
N TYR A 72 5.75 9.66 16.98
CA TYR A 72 4.55 10.26 17.57
C TYR A 72 3.43 10.43 16.56
N SER A 73 3.73 10.55 15.26
CA SER A 73 2.68 10.72 14.25
C SER A 73 1.63 9.62 14.33
N PHE A 74 1.99 8.34 14.50
CA PHE A 74 1.04 7.24 14.61
C PHE A 74 0.20 7.28 15.89
N GLU A 75 0.83 7.55 17.04
CA GLU A 75 0.12 7.67 18.32
C GLU A 75 -0.88 8.84 18.26
N CYS A 76 -0.44 9.98 17.72
CA CYS A 76 -1.28 11.16 17.61
C CYS A 76 -2.37 11.01 16.55
N GLU A 77 -2.10 10.33 15.43
CA GLU A 77 -3.10 9.95 14.44
C GLU A 77 -4.28 9.19 15.07
N LYS A 78 -4.00 8.30 16.02
CA LYS A 78 -5.04 7.58 16.76
C LYS A 78 -5.68 8.44 17.85
N ASP A 79 -4.88 9.08 18.70
CA ASP A 79 -5.36 9.79 19.90
C ASP A 79 -6.17 11.05 19.57
N THR A 80 -5.88 11.73 18.45
CA THR A 80 -6.65 12.91 17.98
C THR A 80 -7.72 12.55 16.94
N ASN A 81 -8.00 11.26 16.74
CA ASN A 81 -9.14 10.84 15.94
C ASN A 81 -10.45 11.02 16.75
N PRO A 82 -11.52 11.58 16.15
CA PRO A 82 -12.80 11.81 16.82
C PRO A 82 -13.41 10.56 17.49
N ASN A 83 -13.08 9.36 17.01
CA ASN A 83 -13.57 8.10 17.58
C ASN A 83 -12.90 7.74 18.92
N TYR A 84 -11.71 8.28 19.21
CA TYR A 84 -10.92 7.91 20.38
C TYR A 84 -10.72 9.08 21.37
N LEU A 85 -10.48 10.29 20.86
CA LEU A 85 -10.29 11.56 21.60
C LEU A 85 -9.60 11.39 22.96
N LYS A 86 -8.31 11.07 22.93
CA LYS A 86 -7.51 10.89 24.14
C LYS A 86 -6.64 12.12 24.40
N ARG A 87 -6.64 12.61 25.64
CA ARG A 87 -5.71 13.66 26.06
C ARG A 87 -4.28 13.14 25.96
N ASN A 88 -3.49 13.71 25.05
CA ASN A 88 -2.09 13.37 24.86
C ASN A 88 -1.23 14.62 24.67
N GLU A 89 -0.57 15.06 25.75
CA GLU A 89 0.24 16.28 25.73
C GLU A 89 1.45 16.19 24.79
N LYS A 90 1.95 14.97 24.51
CA LYS A 90 3.01 14.78 23.50
C LYS A 90 2.51 15.19 22.12
N CYS A 91 1.24 14.92 21.81
CA CYS A 91 0.63 15.30 20.53
C CYS A 91 0.36 16.79 20.43
N TYR A 92 0.14 17.48 21.54
CA TYR A 92 -0.10 18.93 21.57
C TYR A 92 1.20 19.74 21.64
N THR A 93 2.33 19.07 21.87
CA THR A 93 3.66 19.69 21.97
C THR A 93 4.69 18.99 21.09
N ALA A 94 4.22 18.22 20.11
CA ALA A 94 5.07 17.49 19.18
C ALA A 94 5.92 18.46 18.33
N PRO A 95 7.03 18.00 17.71
CA PRO A 95 7.92 18.89 16.96
C PRO A 95 7.25 19.70 15.84
N TRP A 96 6.17 19.19 15.26
CA TRP A 96 5.39 19.88 14.20
C TRP A 96 4.34 20.85 14.73
N VAL A 97 4.08 20.88 16.04
CA VAL A 97 3.03 21.70 16.64
C VAL A 97 3.57 23.07 17.01
N ASN A 98 3.02 24.09 16.36
CA ASN A 98 3.20 25.48 16.77
C ASN A 98 1.89 26.02 17.35
N LEU A 99 1.87 26.24 18.67
CA LEU A 99 0.68 26.74 19.37
C LEU A 99 0.30 28.17 18.99
N ASN A 100 1.24 28.98 18.48
CA ASN A 100 0.91 30.30 17.94
C ASN A 100 0.09 30.17 16.64
N THR A 101 0.52 29.27 15.76
CA THR A 101 -0.20 28.92 14.53
C THR A 101 -1.55 28.28 14.85
N ALA A 102 -1.60 27.39 15.85
CA ALA A 102 -2.85 26.75 16.28
C ALA A 102 -3.88 27.79 16.77
N LEU A 103 -3.46 28.77 17.58
CA LEU A 103 -4.31 29.87 18.03
C LEU A 103 -4.80 30.72 16.85
N THR A 104 -3.90 31.04 15.92
CA THR A 104 -4.23 31.81 14.72
C THR A 104 -5.29 31.09 13.87
N THR A 105 -5.13 29.79 13.66
CA THR A 105 -6.08 28.95 12.94
C THR A 105 -7.42 28.87 13.66
N ALA A 106 -7.42 28.65 14.98
CA ALA A 106 -8.63 28.58 15.79
C ALA A 106 -9.44 29.88 15.73
N LEU A 107 -8.78 31.05 15.75
CA LEU A 107 -9.45 32.34 15.59
C LEU A 107 -9.99 32.54 14.17
N ASN A 108 -9.21 32.20 13.14
CA ASN A 108 -9.62 32.37 11.74
C ASN A 108 -10.77 31.44 11.33
N LYS A 109 -10.87 30.25 11.94
CA LYS A 109 -11.97 29.32 11.74
C LYS A 109 -13.13 29.53 12.73
N SER A 110 -13.08 30.59 13.52
CA SER A 110 -14.09 30.93 14.53
C SER A 110 -14.33 29.84 15.58
N TYR A 111 -13.34 28.98 15.83
CA TYR A 111 -13.38 28.01 16.93
C TYR A 111 -13.19 28.68 18.30
N LEU A 112 -12.58 29.86 18.31
CA LEU A 112 -12.48 30.74 19.48
C LEU A 112 -13.17 32.06 19.21
N ASP A 113 -14.05 32.47 20.11
CA ASP A 113 -14.77 33.73 20.00
C ASP A 113 -13.96 34.85 20.64
N ILE A 114 -13.22 35.59 19.81
CA ILE A 114 -12.39 36.72 20.24
C ILE A 114 -13.19 37.78 21.02
N SER A 115 -14.49 37.94 20.76
CA SER A 115 -15.31 38.98 21.37
C SER A 115 -15.59 38.73 22.85
N LYS A 116 -15.47 37.46 23.28
CA LYS A 116 -15.67 37.02 24.65
C LYS A 116 -14.39 37.02 25.49
N ILE A 117 -13.22 37.22 24.87
CA ILE A 117 -11.93 37.13 25.55
C ILE A 117 -11.79 38.27 26.58
N SER A 118 -11.44 37.91 27.81
CA SER A 118 -11.24 38.89 28.88
C SER A 118 -10.10 39.84 28.55
N ARG A 119 -10.15 41.07 29.08
CA ARG A 119 -9.05 42.03 28.91
C ARG A 119 -7.68 41.49 29.38
N LYS A 120 -7.67 40.59 30.37
CA LYS A 120 -6.46 39.95 30.88
C LYS A 120 -5.88 38.98 29.85
N ASP A 121 -6.72 38.14 29.27
CA ASP A 121 -6.29 37.10 28.32
C ASP A 121 -6.09 37.64 26.91
N GLN A 122 -6.72 38.78 26.58
CA GLN A 122 -6.47 39.53 25.36
C GLN A 122 -4.99 39.95 25.24
N ASN A 123 -4.31 40.21 26.37
CA ASN A 123 -2.88 40.50 26.35
C ASN A 123 -2.04 39.29 25.92
N VAL A 124 -2.49 38.08 26.20
CA VAL A 124 -1.82 36.85 25.74
C VAL A 124 -2.05 36.69 24.23
N VAL A 125 -3.30 36.85 23.77
CA VAL A 125 -3.65 36.77 22.35
C VAL A 125 -2.90 37.82 21.52
N ASN A 126 -2.86 39.08 21.99
CA ASN A 126 -2.17 40.18 21.31
C ASN A 126 -0.65 40.02 21.29
N LYS A 127 -0.07 39.14 22.12
CA LYS A 127 1.35 38.76 22.00
C LYS A 127 1.59 37.77 20.88
N VAL A 128 0.57 37.14 20.32
CA VAL A 128 0.71 36.08 19.30
C VAL A 128 0.23 36.55 17.93
N VAL A 129 -0.94 37.18 17.88
CA VAL A 129 -1.64 37.51 16.63
C VAL A 129 -2.00 38.98 16.53
N LYS A 130 -2.17 39.45 15.29
CA LYS A 130 -2.84 40.72 14.95
C LYS A 130 -3.91 40.47 13.90
N TYR A 131 -4.99 41.24 13.94
CA TYR A 131 -6.01 41.19 12.90
C TYR A 131 -5.56 42.06 11.70
N ASN A 132 -5.57 41.47 10.50
CA ASN A 132 -5.30 42.16 9.26
C ASN A 132 -6.64 42.57 8.62
N ASN A 133 -6.94 43.87 8.64
CA ASN A 133 -8.19 44.41 8.09
C ASN A 133 -8.33 44.22 6.57
N GLU A 134 -7.22 44.26 5.82
CA GLU A 134 -7.23 44.11 4.36
C GLU A 134 -7.56 42.68 3.95
N LYS A 135 -6.94 41.70 4.62
CA LYS A 135 -7.15 40.26 4.36
C LYS A 135 -8.31 39.67 5.16
N LYS A 136 -8.93 40.46 6.05
CA LYS A 136 -10.01 40.06 6.96
C LYS A 136 -9.72 38.76 7.73
N ARG A 137 -8.51 38.66 8.30
CA ARG A 137 -8.06 37.48 9.04
C ARG A 137 -6.98 37.82 10.06
N TYR A 138 -6.81 36.98 11.06
CA TYR A 138 -5.67 37.01 11.97
C TYR A 138 -4.40 36.52 11.28
N GLU A 139 -3.30 37.20 11.58
CA GLU A 139 -1.96 36.84 11.16
C GLU A 139 -1.04 36.78 12.39
N GLU A 140 -0.13 35.82 12.40
CA GLU A 140 0.92 35.73 13.43
C GLU A 140 1.82 36.98 13.37
N LEU A 141 2.27 37.44 14.54
CA LEU A 141 3.22 38.55 14.63
C LEU A 141 4.59 38.14 14.08
N THR A 142 5.06 38.84 13.05
CA THR A 142 6.40 38.62 12.47
C THR A 142 7.50 39.01 13.47
N ASN A 143 8.56 38.20 13.56
CA ASN A 143 9.70 38.35 14.50
C ASN A 143 9.35 38.19 16.00
N ASN A 144 8.23 37.57 16.31
CA ASN A 144 7.83 37.32 17.69
C ASN A 144 8.60 36.13 18.30
N SER A 145 9.32 36.36 19.40
CA SER A 145 9.97 35.28 20.17
C SER A 145 9.05 34.63 21.20
N TYR A 146 7.84 35.17 21.41
CA TYR A 146 6.88 34.62 22.36
C TYR A 146 6.32 33.29 21.84
N LYS A 147 6.55 32.23 22.60
CA LYS A 147 5.96 30.90 22.37
C LYS A 147 4.81 30.72 23.35
N LEU A 148 3.59 30.61 22.83
CA LEU A 148 2.43 30.30 23.63
C LEU A 148 2.63 28.95 24.32
N SER A 149 2.34 28.88 25.63
CA SER A 149 2.42 27.63 26.38
C SER A 149 1.16 26.80 26.18
N LEU A 150 1.25 25.46 26.31
CA LEU A 150 0.08 24.59 26.22
C LEU A 150 -0.99 24.97 27.24
N ASN A 151 -0.58 25.32 28.45
CA ASN A 151 -1.48 25.73 29.53
C ASN A 151 -2.20 27.05 29.22
N ASP A 152 -1.52 28.02 28.60
CA ASP A 152 -2.17 29.28 28.20
C ASP A 152 -3.10 29.06 27.01
N PHE A 153 -2.72 28.22 26.05
CA PHE A 153 -3.59 27.82 24.95
C PHE A 153 -4.85 27.11 25.46
N GLU A 154 -4.69 26.12 26.35
CA GLU A 154 -5.81 25.39 26.95
C GLU A 154 -6.76 26.32 27.72
N LYS A 155 -6.24 27.28 28.49
CA LYS A 155 -7.08 28.28 29.17
C LYS A 155 -7.90 29.12 28.19
N LEU A 156 -7.30 29.54 27.06
CA LEU A 156 -8.03 30.27 26.04
C LEU A 156 -9.15 29.42 25.45
N VAL A 157 -8.86 28.15 25.16
CA VAL A 157 -9.82 27.19 24.61
C VAL A 157 -10.99 26.97 25.57
N VAL A 158 -10.70 26.58 26.82
CA VAL A 158 -11.73 26.22 27.81
C VAL A 158 -12.59 27.43 28.21
N ASN A 159 -12.02 28.63 28.25
CA ASN A 159 -12.77 29.82 28.69
C ASN A 159 -13.58 30.49 27.58
N TYR A 160 -13.16 30.34 26.31
CA TYR A 160 -13.68 31.16 25.19
C TYR A 160 -14.16 30.33 23.98
N SER A 161 -14.34 29.03 24.17
CA SER A 161 -14.99 28.14 23.22
C SER A 161 -15.83 27.09 23.94
N ASN A 162 -16.53 26.27 23.18
CA ASN A 162 -17.22 25.09 23.70
C ASN A 162 -16.35 23.82 23.63
N PHE A 163 -15.06 23.96 23.27
CA PHE A 163 -14.16 22.82 23.12
C PHE A 163 -13.37 22.57 24.39
N THR A 164 -13.09 21.29 24.63
CA THR A 164 -11.97 20.83 25.43
C THR A 164 -10.68 20.82 24.61
N LEU A 165 -9.54 20.65 25.28
CA LEU A 165 -8.25 20.56 24.60
C LEU A 165 -8.16 19.35 23.62
N PRO A 166 -8.61 18.12 23.96
CA PRO A 166 -8.60 17.03 23.00
C PRO A 166 -9.52 17.26 21.80
N GLU A 167 -10.69 17.86 21.99
CA GLU A 167 -11.65 18.11 20.90
C GLU A 167 -11.08 19.10 19.89
N ILE A 168 -10.56 20.26 20.32
CA ILE A 168 -10.06 21.27 19.36
C ILE A 168 -8.84 20.76 18.58
N PHE A 169 -8.05 19.84 19.14
CA PHE A 169 -6.93 19.19 18.47
C PHE A 169 -7.33 18.00 17.60
N ALA A 170 -8.61 17.63 17.57
CA ALA A 170 -9.07 16.54 16.72
C ALA A 170 -8.87 16.85 15.24
N HIS A 171 -8.64 15.81 14.42
CA HIS A 171 -8.32 15.96 12.99
C HIS A 171 -9.25 16.91 12.24
N PRO A 172 -10.60 16.84 12.39
CA PRO A 172 -11.53 17.70 11.64
C PRO A 172 -11.23 19.20 11.74
N TYR A 173 -10.80 19.67 12.91
CA TYR A 173 -10.54 21.09 13.15
C TYR A 173 -9.24 21.57 12.50
N GLY A 174 -8.25 20.68 12.34
CA GLY A 174 -7.02 20.96 11.59
C GLY A 174 -6.19 22.12 12.14
N ILE A 175 -6.22 22.37 13.45
CA ILE A 175 -5.42 23.44 14.08
C ILE A 175 -3.93 23.10 14.18
N ALA A 176 -3.61 21.80 14.19
CA ALA A 176 -2.25 21.28 14.22
C ALA A 176 -2.18 19.98 13.38
N PRO A 177 -2.12 20.10 12.03
CA PRO A 177 -2.10 18.95 11.13
C PRO A 177 -0.93 18.01 11.46
N ILE A 178 -1.19 16.70 11.45
CA ILE A 178 -0.19 15.69 11.78
C ILE A 178 0.57 15.27 10.52
N PRO A 179 1.91 15.29 10.53
CA PRO A 179 2.69 14.75 9.44
C PRO A 179 2.46 13.25 9.33
N SER A 180 2.32 12.74 8.11
CA SER A 180 2.01 11.34 7.91
C SER A 180 3.26 10.46 8.06
N GLY A 181 3.37 9.74 9.18
CA GLY A 181 4.48 8.83 9.45
C GLY A 181 4.62 7.71 8.41
N MET A 182 3.54 7.33 7.73
CA MET A 182 3.55 6.29 6.69
C MET A 182 4.32 6.72 5.43
N TYR A 183 4.59 8.01 5.26
CA TYR A 183 5.39 8.58 4.17
C TYR A 183 6.71 9.19 4.66
N PHE A 184 7.16 8.84 5.87
CA PHE A 184 8.39 9.37 6.44
C PHE A 184 9.62 9.01 5.59
N GLU A 185 10.46 10.01 5.36
CA GLU A 185 11.79 9.84 4.79
C GLU A 185 12.78 10.85 5.38
N THR A 186 14.07 10.48 5.37
CA THR A 186 15.17 11.34 5.80
C THR A 186 16.47 11.01 5.07
N GLU A 187 17.28 12.04 4.82
CA GLU A 187 18.66 11.91 4.33
C GLU A 187 19.72 12.10 5.43
N ASN A 188 19.28 12.36 6.66
CA ASN A 188 20.12 12.66 7.81
C ASN A 188 20.38 11.41 8.69
N GLY A 189 20.11 10.22 8.16
CA GLY A 189 20.32 8.97 8.86
C GLY A 189 21.76 8.46 8.79
N SER A 190 22.18 7.72 9.79
CA SER A 190 23.37 6.85 9.76
C SER A 190 22.97 5.39 10.04
N MET A 191 23.83 4.45 9.68
CA MET A 191 23.59 3.02 9.87
C MET A 191 24.82 2.31 10.43
N ASP A 192 24.62 1.51 11.47
CA ASP A 192 25.55 0.47 11.88
C ASP A 192 25.03 -0.90 11.41
N PHE A 193 25.82 -1.58 10.58
CA PHE A 193 25.55 -2.95 10.16
C PHE A 193 26.44 -3.90 10.97
N GLU A 194 25.85 -4.69 11.85
CA GLU A 194 26.55 -5.68 12.66
C GLU A 194 26.28 -7.10 12.16
N LEU A 195 27.34 -7.80 11.77
CA LEU A 195 27.28 -9.22 11.41
C LEU A 195 28.42 -9.96 12.09
N ASN A 196 28.10 -11.06 12.78
CA ASN A 196 29.09 -11.87 13.51
C ASN A 196 29.98 -11.05 14.46
N LYS A 197 29.37 -10.10 15.20
CA LYS A 197 30.03 -9.14 16.11
C LYS A 197 30.96 -8.13 15.44
N LYS A 198 31.02 -8.09 14.11
CA LYS A 198 31.75 -7.06 13.35
C LYS A 198 30.78 -5.97 12.95
N VAL A 199 31.07 -4.74 13.35
CA VAL A 199 30.29 -3.55 13.01
C VAL A 199 30.92 -2.82 11.83
N THR A 200 30.10 -2.51 10.83
CA THR A 200 30.41 -1.61 9.72
C THR A 200 29.53 -0.38 9.82
N THR A 201 30.12 0.79 10.11
CA THR A 201 29.41 2.06 10.20
C THR A 201 29.34 2.77 8.85
N ILE A 202 28.14 3.20 8.47
CA ILE A 202 27.85 3.99 7.29
C ILE A 202 27.27 5.34 7.76
N PRO A 203 28.05 6.43 7.67
CA PRO A 203 27.73 7.69 8.34
C PRO A 203 26.57 8.45 7.70
N LYS A 204 26.21 8.15 6.45
CA LYS A 204 25.09 8.78 5.74
C LYS A 204 24.30 7.75 4.93
N VAL A 205 23.02 7.65 5.22
CA VAL A 205 22.04 6.82 4.50
C VAL A 205 20.74 7.61 4.29
N LYS A 206 20.05 7.35 3.17
CA LYS A 206 18.65 7.74 3.03
C LYS A 206 17.79 6.63 3.63
N PHE A 207 16.98 6.96 4.63
CA PHE A 207 16.06 6.04 5.29
C PHE A 207 14.61 6.50 5.03
N SER A 208 13.75 5.57 4.62
CA SER A 208 12.33 5.88 4.40
C SER A 208 11.40 4.71 4.64
N VAL A 209 10.13 4.99 4.89
CA VAL A 209 9.07 3.98 4.90
C VAL A 209 8.85 3.48 3.47
N GLY A 210 8.98 2.16 3.30
CA GLY A 210 8.83 1.46 2.02
C GLY A 210 7.46 0.84 1.81
N GLY A 211 7.19 0.45 0.56
CA GLY A 211 5.94 -0.20 0.17
C GLY A 211 4.86 0.75 -0.34
N ARG A 212 3.71 0.18 -0.72
CA ARG A 212 2.51 0.90 -1.20
C ARG A 212 1.34 0.63 -0.25
N SER A 213 0.68 -0.52 -0.41
CA SER A 213 -0.39 -0.99 0.48
C SER A 213 0.14 -1.39 1.86
N THR A 214 1.40 -1.84 1.94
CA THR A 214 2.00 -2.31 3.20
C THR A 214 2.25 -1.21 4.24
N ARG A 215 2.09 0.06 3.84
CA ARG A 215 2.15 1.23 4.73
C ARG A 215 0.95 1.33 5.68
N PHE A 216 -0.11 0.57 5.41
CA PHE A 216 -1.36 0.57 6.19
C PHE A 216 -1.47 -0.61 7.17
N PHE A 217 -0.40 -1.38 7.36
CA PHE A 217 -0.29 -2.37 8.44
C PHE A 217 0.41 -1.77 9.65
N SER A 218 0.21 -2.37 10.83
CA SER A 218 0.83 -1.88 12.06
C SER A 218 2.36 -1.93 11.99
N LYS A 219 2.91 -2.95 11.32
CA LYS A 219 4.35 -3.11 11.12
C LYS A 219 4.78 -2.58 9.76
N LEU A 220 5.53 -1.49 9.75
CA LEU A 220 5.97 -0.82 8.52
C LEU A 220 7.18 -1.51 7.90
N SER A 221 7.27 -1.44 6.57
CA SER A 221 8.46 -1.79 5.80
C SER A 221 9.37 -0.57 5.59
N TYR A 222 10.65 -0.80 5.35
CA TYR A 222 11.64 0.28 5.21
C TYR A 222 12.54 0.11 3.99
N ASN A 223 13.07 1.24 3.55
CA ASN A 223 14.02 1.39 2.47
C ASN A 223 15.26 2.11 3.02
N ILE A 224 16.44 1.51 2.84
CA ILE A 224 17.72 2.12 3.19
C ILE A 224 18.53 2.21 1.90
N ASN A 225 18.83 3.42 1.44
CA ASN A 225 19.71 3.64 0.30
C ASN A 225 21.06 4.17 0.81
N LEU A 226 22.15 3.56 0.34
CA LEU A 226 23.51 3.78 0.79
C LEU A 226 24.28 4.59 -0.27
N ASN A 227 25.08 5.54 0.19
CA ASN A 227 26.01 6.27 -0.70
C ASN A 227 27.30 5.48 -0.99
N THR A 228 27.54 4.39 -0.26
CA THR A 228 28.66 3.47 -0.42
C THR A 228 28.15 2.05 -0.58
N THR A 229 28.99 1.16 -1.09
CA THR A 229 28.65 -0.26 -1.23
C THR A 229 28.86 -1.00 0.09
N LEU A 230 27.85 -1.76 0.52
CA LEU A 230 27.92 -2.72 1.62
C LEU A 230 27.82 -4.14 1.03
N TYR A 231 28.94 -4.85 0.98
CA TYR A 231 29.01 -6.23 0.45
C TYR A 231 28.26 -6.41 -0.88
N ASP A 232 28.66 -5.61 -1.88
CA ASP A 232 28.10 -5.53 -3.25
C ASP A 232 26.70 -4.90 -3.40
N THR A 233 26.10 -4.40 -2.32
CA THR A 233 24.77 -3.75 -2.34
C THR A 233 24.82 -2.27 -2.01
N LYS A 234 23.90 -1.47 -2.57
CA LYS A 234 23.68 -0.05 -2.21
C LYS A 234 22.25 0.24 -1.77
N GLN A 235 21.36 -0.74 -1.85
CA GLN A 235 19.96 -0.62 -1.48
C GLN A 235 19.58 -1.81 -0.63
N LEU A 236 19.01 -1.54 0.54
CA LEU A 236 18.48 -2.56 1.44
C LEU A 236 16.97 -2.31 1.56
N ARG A 237 16.19 -3.33 1.27
CA ARG A 237 14.74 -3.31 1.39
C ARG A 237 14.36 -4.20 2.56
N LEU A 238 13.90 -3.60 3.65
CA LEU A 238 13.43 -4.32 4.83
C LEU A 238 11.92 -4.47 4.71
N ARG A 239 11.42 -5.69 4.58
CA ARG A 239 9.99 -5.99 4.44
C ARG A 239 9.45 -6.61 5.73
N ALA A 240 8.32 -6.10 6.18
CA ALA A 240 7.66 -6.55 7.39
C ALA A 240 6.97 -7.91 7.22
N VAL A 241 6.63 -8.29 5.98
CA VAL A 241 6.02 -9.57 5.57
C VAL A 241 4.75 -9.91 6.37
N VAL A 242 3.94 -8.89 6.67
CA VAL A 242 2.77 -9.01 7.57
C VAL A 242 1.73 -10.01 7.04
N VAL A 243 1.55 -10.04 5.71
CA VAL A 243 0.56 -10.89 5.05
C VAL A 243 0.97 -12.36 4.91
N ASP A 244 2.20 -12.72 5.27
CA ASP A 244 2.69 -14.11 5.23
C ASP A 244 2.76 -14.68 6.65
N PRO A 245 1.82 -15.57 7.04
CA PRO A 245 1.87 -16.19 8.35
C PRO A 245 3.13 -17.04 8.56
N SER A 246 3.72 -17.61 7.50
CA SER A 246 4.97 -18.38 7.55
C SER A 246 6.24 -17.52 7.55
N PHE A 247 6.14 -16.24 7.19
CA PHE A 247 7.25 -15.27 7.14
C PHE A 247 8.40 -15.56 6.15
N PHE A 248 8.34 -16.63 5.35
CA PHE A 248 9.44 -16.99 4.44
C PHE A 248 9.02 -17.43 3.04
N ARG A 249 7.77 -17.24 2.62
CA ARG A 249 7.34 -17.49 1.23
C ARG A 249 8.16 -16.68 0.23
N ASP A 250 8.40 -15.41 0.53
CA ASP A 250 9.15 -14.51 -0.34
C ASP A 250 10.62 -14.97 -0.49
N LYS A 251 11.28 -15.31 0.63
CA LYS A 251 12.63 -15.89 0.65
C LYS A 251 12.70 -17.19 -0.14
N LEU A 252 11.74 -18.09 0.10
CA LEU A 252 11.69 -19.39 -0.58
C LEU A 252 11.52 -19.18 -2.08
N ALA A 253 10.58 -18.34 -2.51
CA ALA A 253 10.37 -18.03 -3.92
C ALA A 253 11.64 -17.46 -4.56
N TYR A 254 12.28 -16.45 -3.98
CA TYR A 254 13.53 -15.90 -4.52
C TYR A 254 14.61 -16.97 -4.69
N ASP A 255 14.80 -17.84 -3.69
CA ASP A 255 15.76 -18.94 -3.77
C ASP A 255 15.43 -19.90 -4.93
N LEU A 256 14.17 -20.31 -5.07
CA LEU A 256 13.76 -21.26 -6.11
C LEU A 256 13.87 -20.65 -7.51
N HIS A 257 13.52 -19.37 -7.70
CA HIS A 257 13.70 -18.68 -8.98
C HIS A 257 15.18 -18.60 -9.36
N ASN A 258 16.04 -18.23 -8.41
CA ASN A 258 17.48 -18.22 -8.62
C ASN A 258 17.95 -19.62 -9.02
N LEU A 259 17.59 -20.68 -8.30
CA LEU A 259 17.98 -22.07 -8.59
C LEU A 259 17.60 -22.57 -9.99
N ILE A 260 16.50 -22.08 -10.55
CA ILE A 260 16.07 -22.40 -11.93
C ILE A 260 16.59 -21.38 -12.95
N GLU A 261 17.59 -20.58 -12.57
CA GLU A 261 18.33 -19.63 -13.40
C GLU A 261 17.43 -18.51 -13.96
N LEU A 262 16.36 -18.17 -13.24
CA LEU A 262 15.58 -16.97 -13.52
C LEU A 262 16.25 -15.77 -12.87
N PRO A 263 16.40 -14.63 -13.58
CA PRO A 263 16.99 -13.42 -13.02
C PRO A 263 16.08 -12.88 -11.91
N SER A 264 16.48 -13.06 -10.66
CA SER A 264 15.67 -12.73 -9.49
C SER A 264 16.46 -11.93 -8.45
N LEU A 265 15.74 -11.42 -7.45
CA LEU A 265 16.38 -10.76 -6.31
C LEU A 265 16.93 -11.81 -5.34
N SER A 266 17.84 -11.36 -4.48
CA SER A 266 18.27 -12.11 -3.31
C SER A 266 17.59 -11.56 -2.07
N ALA A 267 17.27 -12.47 -1.13
CA ALA A 267 16.72 -12.13 0.15
C ALA A 267 17.39 -12.92 1.28
N ASN A 268 17.31 -12.39 2.50
CA ASN A 268 17.65 -13.00 3.78
C ASN A 268 16.90 -12.24 4.88
N TYR A 269 17.36 -12.28 6.13
CA TYR A 269 16.71 -11.62 7.26
C TYR A 269 17.65 -10.63 7.92
N ALA A 270 17.09 -9.64 8.61
CA ALA A 270 17.83 -8.73 9.47
C ALA A 270 16.95 -8.34 10.68
N LYS A 271 17.59 -8.06 11.81
CA LYS A 271 16.97 -7.36 12.93
C LYS A 271 17.15 -5.87 12.75
N LEU A 272 16.09 -5.09 12.90
CA LEU A 272 16.14 -3.64 12.75
C LEU A 272 16.06 -2.96 14.12
N TYR A 273 16.88 -1.93 14.31
CA TYR A 273 16.80 -0.99 15.42
C TYR A 273 16.71 0.44 14.87
N LEU A 274 15.82 1.26 15.42
CA LEU A 274 15.70 2.69 15.07
C LEU A 274 15.87 3.53 16.34
N ASN A 275 16.94 4.32 16.40
CA ASN A 275 17.36 5.05 17.61
C ASN A 275 17.33 4.13 18.86
N ASP A 276 17.99 2.97 18.75
CA ASP A 276 18.05 1.92 19.79
C ASP A 276 16.73 1.16 20.09
N ASN A 277 15.60 1.58 19.51
CA ASN A 277 14.35 0.84 19.64
C ASN A 277 14.36 -0.38 18.72
N PHE A 278 14.17 -1.57 19.30
CA PHE A 278 14.06 -2.79 18.52
C PHE A 278 12.75 -2.82 17.72
N MET A 279 12.87 -2.82 16.40
CA MET A 279 11.74 -2.78 15.46
C MET A 279 11.30 -4.19 15.02
N GLY A 280 12.02 -5.24 15.44
CA GLY A 280 11.68 -6.62 15.11
C GLY A 280 12.51 -7.22 13.99
N LEU A 281 12.04 -8.38 13.53
CA LEU A 281 12.61 -9.14 12.42
C LEU A 281 12.05 -8.65 11.09
N TYR A 282 12.91 -8.54 10.07
CA TYR A 282 12.54 -8.14 8.72
C TYR A 282 13.12 -9.09 7.70
N LEU A 283 12.41 -9.32 6.60
CA LEU A 283 13.01 -9.85 5.39
C LEU A 283 13.84 -8.75 4.74
N LEU A 284 15.14 -8.97 4.67
CA LEU A 284 16.10 -8.14 3.95
C LEU A 284 16.16 -8.62 2.51
N ARG A 285 15.76 -7.78 1.55
CA ARG A 285 15.88 -8.08 0.12
C ARG A 285 16.64 -6.99 -0.64
N ASP A 286 17.17 -7.37 -1.79
CA ASP A 286 17.68 -6.43 -2.79
C ASP A 286 16.51 -5.71 -3.47
N GLY A 287 16.78 -4.87 -4.47
CA GLY A 287 15.76 -4.33 -5.35
C GLY A 287 16.28 -4.13 -6.76
N TYR A 288 15.40 -4.28 -7.74
CA TYR A 288 15.69 -3.93 -9.14
C TYR A 288 15.93 -2.44 -9.23
N LYS A 289 17.20 -2.08 -9.13
CA LYS A 289 17.76 -0.74 -9.18
C LYS A 289 19.05 -0.80 -9.98
N SER A 290 19.57 0.36 -10.34
CA SER A 290 20.78 0.49 -11.15
C SER A 290 21.97 -0.35 -10.65
N GLN A 291 22.19 -0.45 -9.33
CA GLN A 291 23.26 -1.28 -8.76
C GLN A 291 23.04 -2.79 -8.99
N TRP A 292 21.80 -3.28 -8.94
CA TRP A 292 21.48 -4.67 -9.25
C TRP A 292 21.76 -4.97 -10.73
N VAL A 293 21.44 -4.01 -11.61
CA VAL A 293 21.77 -4.11 -13.04
C VAL A 293 23.29 -4.12 -13.26
N GLU A 294 24.05 -3.23 -12.62
CA GLU A 294 25.52 -3.21 -12.69
C GLU A 294 26.12 -4.54 -12.24
N PHE A 295 25.62 -5.12 -11.15
CA PHE A 295 26.13 -6.38 -10.61
C PHE A 295 25.86 -7.58 -11.55
N ASN A 296 24.66 -7.66 -12.12
CA ASN A 296 24.25 -8.81 -12.93
C ASN A 296 24.67 -8.69 -14.40
N TYR A 297 24.54 -7.50 -14.98
CA TYR A 297 24.72 -7.26 -16.42
C TYR A 297 25.90 -6.33 -16.76
N GLY A 298 26.52 -5.68 -15.78
CA GLY A 298 27.66 -4.78 -15.98
C GLY A 298 27.30 -3.39 -16.48
N GLU A 299 26.01 -3.08 -16.67
CA GLU A 299 25.55 -1.74 -17.07
C GLU A 299 25.48 -0.81 -15.85
N LYS A 300 26.36 0.20 -15.84
CA LYS A 300 26.43 1.20 -14.77
C LYS A 300 25.36 2.27 -14.94
N SER A 301 24.77 2.73 -13.84
CA SER A 301 23.84 3.86 -13.86
C SER A 301 22.65 3.68 -14.82
N SER A 302 22.20 2.43 -15.03
CA SER A 302 21.08 2.12 -15.91
C SER A 302 19.83 2.93 -15.55
N LYS A 303 19.16 3.43 -16.60
CA LYS A 303 17.90 4.18 -16.56
C LYS A 303 16.73 3.42 -17.20
N HIS A 304 16.93 2.15 -17.57
CA HIS A 304 15.96 1.39 -18.36
C HIS A 304 15.30 0.29 -17.54
N ILE A 305 14.89 0.63 -16.32
CA ILE A 305 14.17 -0.24 -15.40
C ILE A 305 12.75 0.30 -15.31
N TYR A 306 11.78 -0.53 -15.65
CA TYR A 306 10.38 -0.15 -15.76
C TYR A 306 9.57 -0.93 -14.74
N LYS A 307 8.88 -0.24 -13.84
CA LYS A 307 8.04 -0.86 -12.81
C LYS A 307 6.59 -0.85 -13.26
N CYS A 308 5.95 -2.00 -13.14
CA CYS A 308 4.60 -2.17 -13.62
C CYS A 308 3.56 -1.91 -12.53
N THR A 309 2.40 -1.41 -12.95
CA THR A 309 1.22 -1.11 -12.15
C THR A 309 -0.01 -1.52 -12.93
N THR A 310 -1.18 -1.54 -12.29
CA THR A 310 -2.45 -1.74 -13.00
C THR A 310 -2.70 -0.59 -13.99
N GLY A 311 -3.06 -0.93 -15.22
CA GLY A 311 -3.45 -0.01 -16.28
C GLY A 311 -4.36 -0.67 -17.32
N SER A 312 -4.34 -0.17 -18.55
CA SER A 312 -5.20 -0.65 -19.65
C SER A 312 -4.45 -1.18 -20.87
N ASN A 313 -3.11 -1.20 -20.84
CA ASN A 313 -2.32 -1.75 -21.92
C ASN A 313 -2.44 -3.29 -21.93
N PRO A 314 -2.70 -3.92 -23.08
CA PRO A 314 -2.93 -5.37 -23.15
C PRO A 314 -1.64 -6.22 -22.99
N PHE A 315 -0.48 -5.59 -22.79
CA PHE A 315 0.79 -6.29 -22.61
C PHE A 315 1.49 -5.90 -21.30
N PHE A 316 1.79 -4.62 -21.13
CA PHE A 316 2.56 -4.10 -19.99
C PHE A 316 2.16 -2.66 -19.68
N ASP A 317 1.77 -2.40 -18.43
CA ASP A 317 1.51 -1.07 -17.90
C ASP A 317 2.61 -0.69 -16.91
N CYS A 318 3.72 -0.18 -17.44
CA CYS A 318 4.89 0.13 -16.63
C CYS A 318 5.37 1.56 -16.86
N TYR A 319 6.04 2.10 -15.86
CA TYR A 319 6.65 3.43 -15.86
C TYR A 319 8.12 3.32 -15.47
N ASN A 320 8.93 4.27 -15.93
CA ASN A 320 10.34 4.29 -15.62
C ASN A 320 10.56 4.47 -14.11
N ASP A 321 11.46 3.69 -13.52
CA ASP A 321 11.80 3.77 -12.08
C ASP A 321 12.59 5.05 -11.71
N ASP A 322 13.08 5.79 -12.70
CA ASP A 322 13.59 7.15 -12.55
C ASP A 322 12.45 8.16 -12.81
N ASP A 323 11.85 8.67 -11.73
CA ASP A 323 10.73 9.62 -11.77
C ASP A 323 11.06 10.95 -12.51
N SER A 324 12.34 11.22 -12.80
CA SER A 324 12.75 12.37 -13.61
C SER A 324 12.50 12.18 -15.12
N ILE A 325 12.22 10.95 -15.56
CA ILE A 325 11.92 10.62 -16.94
C ILE A 325 10.39 10.65 -17.14
N THR A 326 9.90 11.72 -17.75
CA THR A 326 8.46 11.91 -18.02
C THR A 326 8.07 11.61 -19.46
N ASP A 327 9.04 11.58 -20.39
CA ASP A 327 8.87 11.17 -21.78
C ASP A 327 9.91 10.09 -22.09
N ASP A 328 9.44 8.87 -22.37
CA ASP A 328 10.28 7.68 -22.56
C ASP A 328 10.02 7.05 -23.95
N PRO A 329 10.75 7.47 -24.99
CA PRO A 329 10.55 6.94 -26.34
C PRO A 329 10.95 5.46 -26.48
N ASP A 330 11.90 4.98 -25.67
CA ASP A 330 12.31 3.57 -25.67
C ASP A 330 11.17 2.67 -25.21
N TRP A 331 10.43 3.08 -24.18
CA TRP A 331 9.23 2.40 -23.72
C TRP A 331 8.11 2.38 -24.77
N ASN A 332 7.85 3.53 -25.40
CA ASN A 332 6.84 3.64 -26.45
C ASN A 332 7.17 2.76 -27.66
N GLU A 333 8.46 2.68 -28.05
CA GLU A 333 8.93 1.77 -29.10
C GLU A 333 8.73 0.29 -28.73
N PHE A 334 8.98 -0.08 -27.48
CA PHE A 334 8.75 -1.44 -27.00
C PHE A 334 7.28 -1.86 -27.09
N LEU A 335 6.36 -1.02 -26.63
CA LEU A 335 4.92 -1.28 -26.73
C LEU A 335 4.45 -1.37 -28.19
N ASP A 336 4.97 -0.49 -29.06
CA ASP A 336 4.69 -0.54 -30.49
C ASP A 336 5.17 -1.86 -31.13
N LYS A 337 6.38 -2.32 -30.82
CA LYS A 337 6.90 -3.62 -31.26
C LYS A 337 6.05 -4.79 -30.77
N LEU A 338 5.65 -4.80 -29.50
CA LEU A 338 4.74 -5.82 -28.95
C LEU A 338 3.41 -5.86 -29.71
N SER A 339 2.82 -4.70 -29.98
CA SER A 339 1.54 -4.61 -30.72
C SER A 339 1.63 -5.11 -32.17
N LYS A 340 2.82 -5.06 -32.77
CA LYS A 340 3.07 -5.47 -34.16
C LYS A 340 3.55 -6.91 -34.30
N ALA A 341 4.02 -7.54 -33.23
CA ALA A 341 4.49 -8.91 -33.24
C ALA A 341 3.34 -9.89 -33.58
N LYS A 342 3.57 -10.78 -34.54
CA LYS A 342 2.56 -11.76 -35.01
C LYS A 342 3.00 -13.20 -34.79
N SER A 343 4.23 -13.41 -34.36
CA SER A 343 4.83 -14.71 -34.13
C SER A 343 5.81 -14.66 -32.97
N ARG A 344 6.13 -15.84 -32.41
CA ARG A 344 7.22 -16.01 -31.44
C ARG A 344 8.54 -15.42 -31.96
N LYS A 345 8.85 -15.63 -33.24
CA LYS A 345 10.09 -15.15 -33.84
C LYS A 345 10.18 -13.62 -33.80
N ASP A 346 9.07 -12.91 -34.05
CA ASP A 346 9.05 -11.45 -33.96
C ASP A 346 9.34 -10.97 -32.53
N LEU A 347 8.79 -11.66 -31.53
CA LEU A 347 9.05 -11.35 -30.11
C LEU A 347 10.53 -11.60 -29.75
N GLU A 348 11.11 -12.72 -30.18
CA GLU A 348 12.51 -13.09 -29.88
C GLU A 348 13.55 -12.09 -30.43
N GLU A 349 13.16 -11.19 -31.34
CA GLU A 349 14.06 -10.13 -31.83
C GLU A 349 14.34 -9.04 -30.79
N PHE A 350 13.44 -8.84 -29.83
CA PHE A 350 13.54 -7.75 -28.85
C PHE A 350 13.10 -8.11 -27.43
N PHE A 351 12.47 -9.27 -27.19
CA PHE A 351 11.94 -9.67 -25.88
C PHE A 351 12.50 -11.03 -25.46
N ASP A 352 12.86 -11.18 -24.17
CA ASP A 352 13.37 -12.44 -23.63
C ASP A 352 12.23 -13.44 -23.39
N VAL A 353 11.79 -14.06 -24.48
CA VAL A 353 10.72 -15.07 -24.52
C VAL A 353 11.05 -16.26 -23.61
N LYS A 354 12.31 -16.69 -23.55
CA LYS A 354 12.71 -17.85 -22.74
C LYS A 354 12.49 -17.56 -21.25
N THR A 355 12.97 -16.41 -20.77
CA THR A 355 12.76 -15.98 -19.38
C THR A 355 11.28 -15.80 -19.09
N TYR A 356 10.51 -15.21 -20.01
CA TYR A 356 9.06 -15.06 -19.86
C TYR A 356 8.33 -16.39 -19.66
N ILE A 357 8.53 -17.38 -20.56
CA ILE A 357 7.87 -18.69 -20.49
C ILE A 357 8.22 -19.41 -19.18
N LYS A 358 9.52 -19.40 -18.81
CA LYS A 358 9.97 -20.04 -17.58
C LYS A 358 9.41 -19.37 -16.31
N TYR A 359 9.23 -18.05 -16.33
CA TYR A 359 8.48 -17.36 -15.27
C TYR A 359 7.01 -17.80 -15.21
N GLN A 360 6.32 -18.00 -16.34
CA GLN A 360 4.92 -18.48 -16.30
C GLN A 360 4.81 -19.88 -15.68
N ALA A 361 5.72 -20.79 -16.05
CA ALA A 361 5.80 -22.12 -15.46
C ALA A 361 6.06 -22.06 -13.94
N ALA A 362 6.99 -21.21 -13.51
CA ALA A 362 7.30 -21.00 -12.09
C ALA A 362 6.12 -20.39 -11.33
N ARG A 363 5.44 -19.39 -11.91
CA ARG A 363 4.24 -18.76 -11.33
C ARG A 363 3.14 -19.80 -11.06
N TYR A 364 2.93 -20.73 -11.98
CA TYR A 364 1.96 -21.82 -11.82
C TYR A 364 2.30 -22.74 -10.64
N LEU A 365 3.52 -23.28 -10.62
CA LEU A 365 3.95 -24.22 -9.57
C LEU A 365 4.01 -23.54 -8.20
N PHE A 366 4.53 -22.31 -8.15
CA PHE A 366 4.70 -21.57 -6.91
C PHE A 366 3.44 -20.82 -6.47
N GLY A 367 2.36 -20.82 -7.26
CA GLY A 367 1.14 -20.09 -6.93
C GLY A 367 1.35 -18.58 -6.82
N SER A 368 2.17 -18.00 -7.70
CA SER A 368 2.44 -16.56 -7.77
C SER A 368 1.28 -15.83 -8.45
N LEU A 369 0.12 -15.80 -7.77
CA LEU A 369 -1.14 -15.31 -8.31
C LEU A 369 -1.26 -13.78 -8.29
N ASP A 370 -0.51 -13.11 -7.42
CA ASP A 370 -0.42 -11.63 -7.37
C ASP A 370 0.58 -11.04 -8.38
N HIS A 371 0.92 -11.81 -9.43
CA HIS A 371 1.83 -11.37 -10.49
C HIS A 371 1.18 -11.41 -11.87
N PRO A 372 -0.03 -10.85 -12.09
CA PRO A 372 -0.64 -10.80 -13.42
C PRO A 372 0.37 -10.24 -14.44
N SER A 373 0.40 -10.83 -15.64
CA SER A 373 1.45 -10.54 -16.62
C SER A 373 1.42 -9.06 -17.00
N GLY A 374 2.53 -8.35 -16.77
CA GLY A 374 2.68 -6.94 -17.14
C GLY A 374 2.00 -5.92 -16.23
N GLU A 375 1.54 -6.36 -15.06
CA GLU A 375 0.87 -5.53 -14.05
C GLU A 375 1.69 -5.47 -12.74
N ASN A 376 1.05 -5.16 -11.60
CA ASN A 376 1.68 -5.10 -10.28
C ASN A 376 2.67 -6.26 -10.05
N ASN A 377 3.76 -5.97 -9.32
CA ASN A 377 4.84 -6.91 -9.00
C ASN A 377 5.69 -7.41 -10.19
N ASN A 378 5.46 -6.87 -11.39
CA ASN A 378 6.33 -7.04 -12.55
C ASN A 378 7.30 -5.87 -12.69
N VAL A 379 8.49 -6.16 -13.21
CA VAL A 379 9.48 -5.19 -13.69
C VAL A 379 9.92 -5.62 -15.08
N VAL A 380 10.19 -4.66 -15.96
CA VAL A 380 10.85 -4.93 -17.24
C VAL A 380 12.18 -4.17 -17.26
N TYR A 381 13.25 -4.83 -17.69
CA TYR A 381 14.56 -4.21 -17.86
C TYR A 381 14.98 -4.28 -19.32
N ARG A 382 15.38 -3.14 -19.91
CA ARG A 382 15.99 -3.13 -21.25
C ARG A 382 17.50 -3.34 -21.13
N TYR A 383 17.95 -4.53 -21.50
CA TYR A 383 19.36 -4.86 -21.64
C TYR A 383 19.85 -4.53 -23.05
N ARG A 384 20.94 -3.77 -23.18
CA ARG A 384 21.65 -3.60 -24.46
C ARG A 384 22.85 -4.53 -24.51
N ASP A 385 22.80 -5.53 -25.40
CA ASP A 385 23.92 -6.46 -25.57
C ASP A 385 25.15 -5.71 -26.10
N PRO A 386 26.27 -5.67 -25.35
CA PRO A 386 27.46 -4.92 -25.76
C PRO A 386 28.16 -5.53 -26.99
N LYS A 387 27.86 -6.79 -27.35
CA LYS A 387 28.47 -7.47 -28.51
C LYS A 387 27.70 -7.21 -29.79
N THR A 388 26.37 -7.29 -29.72
CA THR A 388 25.50 -7.17 -30.91
C THR A 388 24.87 -5.78 -31.05
N ASN A 389 24.96 -4.95 -30.01
CA ASN A 389 24.30 -3.65 -29.89
C ASN A 389 22.78 -3.73 -30.09
N LYS A 390 22.18 -4.88 -29.78
CA LYS A 390 20.73 -5.10 -29.82
C LYS A 390 20.13 -4.94 -28.42
N ASP A 391 18.93 -4.40 -28.38
CA ASP A 391 18.15 -4.28 -27.15
C ASP A 391 17.30 -5.52 -26.94
N LEU A 392 17.32 -6.03 -25.72
CA LEU A 392 16.51 -7.15 -25.24
C LEU A 392 15.74 -6.72 -23.98
N TRP A 393 14.44 -6.86 -24.01
CA TRP A 393 13.54 -6.54 -22.90
C TRP A 393 13.32 -7.80 -22.05
N ILE A 394 13.78 -7.74 -20.80
CA ILE A 394 13.80 -8.87 -19.87
C ILE A 394 12.69 -8.67 -18.83
N PRO A 395 11.68 -9.56 -18.76
CA PRO A 395 10.66 -9.51 -17.72
C PRO A 395 11.21 -10.09 -16.40
N LEU A 396 10.89 -9.44 -15.30
CA LEU A 396 11.37 -9.72 -13.95
C LEU A 396 10.20 -9.67 -12.96
N LEU A 397 10.23 -10.51 -11.93
CA LEU A 397 9.21 -10.55 -10.88
C LEU A 397 9.81 -10.28 -9.49
N TYR A 398 9.02 -9.74 -8.57
CA TYR A 398 9.36 -9.52 -7.15
C TYR A 398 8.11 -9.53 -6.26
N ASP A 399 8.25 -9.44 -4.92
CA ASP A 399 7.11 -9.47 -3.97
C ASP A 399 6.35 -10.81 -4.02
N PHE A 400 6.96 -11.87 -3.50
CA PHE A 400 6.43 -13.23 -3.49
C PHE A 400 5.90 -13.67 -2.10
N ASP A 401 5.51 -12.72 -1.25
CA ASP A 401 4.91 -13.00 0.06
C ASP A 401 3.54 -13.68 -0.04
N MET A 402 2.84 -13.49 -1.17
CA MET A 402 1.57 -14.15 -1.51
C MET A 402 1.71 -15.43 -2.36
N ASN A 403 2.86 -16.10 -2.30
CA ASN A 403 3.08 -17.37 -2.99
C ASN A 403 2.61 -18.60 -2.20
N PHE A 404 2.71 -19.76 -2.82
CA PHE A 404 2.53 -21.08 -2.21
C PHE A 404 1.22 -21.21 -1.43
N GLY A 405 0.13 -20.83 -2.09
CA GLY A 405 -1.21 -20.90 -1.53
C GLY A 405 -1.56 -19.78 -0.55
N ASN A 406 -0.91 -18.62 -0.64
CA ASN A 406 -1.24 -17.42 0.15
C ASN A 406 -1.86 -16.32 -0.71
N PHE A 407 -3.09 -16.52 -1.21
CA PHE A 407 -3.75 -15.50 -2.04
C PHE A 407 -5.26 -15.75 -2.14
N GLN A 408 -6.08 -14.78 -1.72
CA GLN A 408 -7.55 -14.81 -1.84
C GLN A 408 -8.18 -16.16 -1.44
N THR A 409 -8.63 -16.96 -2.42
CA THR A 409 -9.16 -18.32 -2.27
C THR A 409 -8.35 -19.28 -3.14
N PRO A 410 -7.14 -19.68 -2.68
CA PRO A 410 -6.20 -20.47 -3.45
C PRO A 410 -6.75 -21.90 -3.61
N LYS A 411 -6.40 -22.54 -4.74
CA LYS A 411 -6.73 -23.95 -5.00
C LYS A 411 -5.48 -24.67 -5.46
N THR A 412 -5.27 -25.90 -4.99
CA THR A 412 -4.09 -26.70 -5.32
C THR A 412 -4.25 -27.52 -6.60
N ASN A 413 -5.47 -27.59 -7.13
CA ASN A 413 -5.89 -28.49 -8.21
C ASN A 413 -6.48 -27.76 -9.43
N ARG A 414 -5.91 -26.61 -9.79
CA ARG A 414 -6.25 -25.89 -11.04
C ARG A 414 -5.21 -26.16 -12.11
N THR A 415 -5.62 -26.23 -13.37
CA THR A 415 -4.67 -26.33 -14.49
C THR A 415 -3.94 -25.01 -14.72
N PHE A 416 -2.89 -25.03 -15.55
CA PHE A 416 -2.15 -23.82 -15.92
C PHE A 416 -3.07 -22.79 -16.59
N SER A 417 -3.93 -23.22 -17.51
CA SER A 417 -4.83 -22.30 -18.23
C SER A 417 -5.93 -21.72 -17.34
N GLU A 418 -6.35 -22.45 -16.30
CA GLU A 418 -7.33 -21.95 -15.34
C GLU A 418 -6.78 -20.89 -14.41
N GLU A 419 -5.48 -20.96 -14.10
CA GLU A 419 -4.85 -20.22 -13.03
C GLU A 419 -3.93 -19.09 -13.48
N ILE A 420 -3.16 -19.28 -14.56
CA ILE A 420 -2.12 -18.34 -15.00
C ILE A 420 -2.49 -17.59 -16.28
N VAL A 421 -3.14 -18.26 -17.24
CA VAL A 421 -3.47 -17.62 -18.53
C VAL A 421 -4.44 -16.47 -18.27
N ASP A 422 -3.99 -15.27 -18.64
CA ASP A 422 -4.79 -14.06 -18.49
C ASP A 422 -5.95 -14.10 -19.49
N LYS A 423 -7.18 -14.18 -18.96
CA LYS A 423 -8.41 -14.23 -19.75
C LYS A 423 -8.80 -12.88 -20.33
N GLN A 424 -8.35 -11.79 -19.73
CA GLN A 424 -8.64 -10.42 -20.18
C GLN A 424 -7.67 -10.02 -21.28
N ASN A 425 -6.40 -10.44 -21.20
CA ASN A 425 -5.35 -10.10 -22.17
C ASN A 425 -4.47 -11.31 -22.57
N PRO A 426 -4.99 -12.27 -23.36
CA PRO A 426 -4.30 -13.54 -23.63
C PRO A 426 -3.18 -13.47 -24.67
N ASN A 427 -2.87 -12.30 -25.24
CA ASN A 427 -2.09 -12.16 -26.48
C ASN A 427 -0.70 -12.83 -26.43
N LEU A 428 0.07 -12.61 -25.36
CA LEU A 428 1.39 -13.25 -25.21
C LEU A 428 1.27 -14.77 -25.03
N TYR A 429 0.29 -15.24 -24.26
CA TYR A 429 0.04 -16.67 -24.06
C TYR A 429 -0.34 -17.35 -25.38
N GLN A 430 -1.16 -16.71 -26.22
CA GLN A 430 -1.55 -17.22 -27.53
C GLN A 430 -0.36 -17.26 -28.51
N LEU A 431 0.39 -16.16 -28.63
CA LEU A 431 1.56 -16.07 -29.52
C LEU A 431 2.64 -17.09 -29.18
N LEU A 432 2.80 -17.41 -27.90
CA LEU A 432 3.79 -18.34 -27.39
C LEU A 432 3.25 -19.77 -27.18
N ASN A 433 1.97 -20.01 -27.53
CA ASN A 433 1.29 -21.29 -27.32
C ASN A 433 1.44 -21.81 -25.87
N LEU A 434 1.14 -20.97 -24.88
CA LEU A 434 1.20 -21.29 -23.46
C LEU A 434 -0.18 -21.69 -22.94
N ASN A 435 -0.43 -22.99 -22.91
CA ASN A 435 -1.66 -23.63 -22.44
C ASN A 435 -1.36 -25.05 -21.95
N ASP A 436 -2.38 -25.76 -21.48
CA ASP A 436 -2.24 -27.10 -20.90
C ASP A 436 -1.75 -28.19 -21.87
N GLU A 437 -1.73 -27.94 -23.17
CA GLU A 437 -1.27 -28.89 -24.22
C GLU A 437 0.15 -28.56 -24.72
N SER A 438 0.77 -27.50 -24.21
CA SER A 438 2.07 -27.02 -24.66
C SER A 438 3.22 -27.92 -24.21
N GLU A 439 3.81 -28.67 -25.15
CA GLU A 439 4.95 -29.57 -24.86
C GLU A 439 6.14 -28.84 -24.24
N GLU A 440 6.46 -27.62 -24.69
CA GLU A 440 7.55 -26.81 -24.12
C GLU A 440 7.24 -26.43 -22.67
N LEU A 441 6.02 -25.96 -22.40
CA LEU A 441 5.60 -25.62 -21.04
C LEU A 441 5.67 -26.84 -20.13
N ILE A 442 5.11 -27.97 -20.55
CA ILE A 442 5.09 -29.22 -19.77
C ILE A 442 6.52 -29.70 -19.48
N SER A 443 7.42 -29.60 -20.45
CA SER A 443 8.84 -29.92 -20.28
C SER A 443 9.51 -29.01 -19.24
N ILE A 444 9.24 -27.70 -19.26
CA ILE A 444 9.74 -26.75 -18.28
C ILE A 444 9.14 -27.02 -16.88
N LEU A 445 7.86 -27.40 -16.80
CA LEU A 445 7.23 -27.81 -15.54
C LEU A 445 7.92 -29.03 -14.95
N ASP A 446 8.19 -30.07 -15.74
CA ASP A 446 8.92 -31.26 -15.29
C ASP A 446 10.36 -30.91 -14.82
N GLU A 447 11.07 -30.03 -15.56
CA GLU A 447 12.38 -29.52 -15.15
C GLU A 447 12.33 -28.85 -13.77
N ILE A 448 11.41 -27.90 -13.58
CA ILE A 448 11.28 -27.15 -12.33
C ILE A 448 10.87 -28.10 -11.19
N MET A 449 9.94 -29.03 -11.41
CA MET A 449 9.50 -30.02 -10.42
C MET A 449 10.62 -30.94 -9.98
N ARG A 450 11.44 -31.45 -10.90
CA ARG A 450 12.59 -32.29 -10.55
C ARG A 450 13.66 -31.51 -9.79
N LYS A 451 13.97 -30.29 -10.25
CA LYS A 451 15.09 -29.48 -9.74
C LYS A 451 14.78 -28.82 -8.39
N VAL A 452 13.60 -28.20 -8.25
CA VAL A 452 13.32 -27.31 -7.10
C VAL A 452 11.92 -27.44 -6.52
N PHE A 453 10.87 -27.62 -7.32
CA PHE A 453 9.50 -27.85 -6.83
C PHE A 453 9.29 -29.32 -6.49
N ASN A 454 10.19 -29.85 -5.66
CA ASN A 454 10.31 -31.26 -5.33
C ASN A 454 10.02 -31.44 -3.84
N PRO A 455 9.05 -32.26 -3.42
CA PRO A 455 8.76 -32.50 -2.02
C PRO A 455 9.98 -32.96 -1.20
N ASN A 456 10.89 -33.75 -1.81
CA ASN A 456 12.13 -34.20 -1.16
C ASN A 456 13.10 -33.05 -0.83
N ILE A 457 12.94 -31.89 -1.50
CA ILE A 457 13.78 -30.70 -1.30
C ILE A 457 13.04 -29.68 -0.43
N LEU A 458 11.79 -29.40 -0.79
CA LEU A 458 11.02 -28.31 -0.18
C LEU A 458 10.55 -28.64 1.23
N ILE A 459 10.12 -29.87 1.53
CA ILE A 459 9.67 -30.20 2.89
C ILE A 459 10.84 -30.05 3.88
N PRO A 460 12.03 -30.65 3.66
CA PRO A 460 13.18 -30.42 4.53
C PRO A 460 13.62 -28.95 4.61
N ARG A 461 13.55 -28.21 3.50
CA ARG A 461 13.91 -26.78 3.48
C ARG A 461 12.94 -25.93 4.31
N ILE A 462 11.64 -26.23 4.23
CA ILE A 462 10.60 -25.59 5.07
C ILE A 462 10.89 -25.86 6.55
N ASP A 463 11.19 -27.11 6.92
CA ASP A 463 11.54 -27.46 8.30
C ASP A 463 12.81 -26.74 8.79
N GLN A 464 13.82 -26.64 7.92
CA GLN A 464 15.05 -25.92 8.22
C GLN A 464 14.78 -24.44 8.49
N TYR A 465 14.00 -23.77 7.64
CA TYR A 465 13.63 -22.36 7.85
C TYR A 465 12.75 -22.17 9.07
N ARG A 466 11.77 -23.05 9.30
CA ARG A 466 10.91 -23.02 10.48
C ARG A 466 11.73 -23.05 11.76
N ASN A 467 12.69 -23.99 11.84
CA ASN A 467 13.57 -24.15 12.99
C ASN A 467 14.56 -22.99 13.14
N TYR A 468 15.14 -22.51 12.04
CA TYR A 468 16.08 -21.40 12.06
C TYR A 468 15.43 -20.08 12.51
N LEU A 469 14.21 -19.81 12.04
CA LEU A 469 13.48 -18.58 12.32
C LEU A 469 12.72 -18.60 13.65
N ASP A 470 12.52 -19.77 14.26
CA ASP A 470 11.68 -19.99 15.44
C ASP A 470 11.85 -18.93 16.53
N ARG A 471 13.08 -18.76 17.03
CA ARG A 471 13.37 -17.80 18.11
C ARG A 471 13.12 -16.35 17.72
N TYR A 472 13.36 -16.01 16.45
CA TYR A 472 13.25 -14.64 15.96
C TYR A 472 11.80 -14.26 15.69
N ILE A 473 10.99 -15.19 15.16
CA ILE A 473 9.55 -14.98 15.01
C ILE A 473 8.88 -14.91 16.38
N LYS A 474 9.32 -15.74 17.33
CA LYS A 474 8.83 -15.66 18.71
C LYS A 474 9.12 -14.28 19.32
N GLU A 475 10.34 -13.78 19.17
CA GLU A 475 10.73 -12.42 19.60
C GLU A 475 9.88 -11.34 18.89
N ASP A 476 9.61 -11.50 17.59
CA ASP A 476 8.86 -10.53 16.79
C ASP A 476 7.36 -10.48 17.07
N ARG A 477 6.74 -11.62 17.36
CA ARG A 477 5.28 -11.78 17.44
C ARG A 477 4.76 -11.91 18.88
N THR A 478 5.63 -12.04 19.87
CA THR A 478 5.23 -12.08 21.28
C THR A 478 5.17 -10.65 21.84
N PRO A 479 4.03 -10.23 22.41
CA PRO A 479 3.94 -8.92 23.05
C PRO A 479 4.78 -8.85 24.34
N ASP A 480 5.27 -7.66 24.66
CA ASP A 480 5.88 -7.34 25.95
C ASP A 480 4.82 -7.28 27.08
N SER A 481 5.24 -6.95 28.30
CA SER A 481 4.34 -6.82 29.46
C SER A 481 3.26 -5.74 29.30
N ASN A 482 3.44 -4.81 28.36
CA ASN A 482 2.51 -3.73 28.05
C ASN A 482 1.63 -4.05 26.83
N GLY A 483 1.76 -5.24 26.24
CA GLY A 483 1.00 -5.65 25.07
C GLY A 483 1.63 -5.22 23.73
N ASN A 484 2.79 -4.58 23.73
CA ASN A 484 3.42 -4.08 22.50
C ASN A 484 4.27 -5.16 21.85
N LYS A 485 4.18 -5.27 20.52
CA LYS A 485 5.10 -6.10 19.73
C LYS A 485 6.13 -5.20 19.02
N PRO A 486 7.36 -5.68 18.76
CA PRO A 486 8.39 -4.91 18.07
C PRO A 486 7.92 -4.30 16.73
N GLY A 487 8.25 -3.02 16.52
CA GLY A 487 8.01 -2.29 15.27
C GLY A 487 6.56 -2.11 14.84
N ARG A 488 5.59 -2.32 15.74
CA ARG A 488 4.16 -2.15 15.45
C ARG A 488 3.64 -0.83 16.02
N PHE A 489 3.03 -0.03 15.15
CA PHE A 489 2.45 1.26 15.47
C PHE A 489 0.94 1.15 15.67
N PRO A 490 0.35 1.98 16.54
CA PRO A 490 -1.10 2.05 16.67
C PRO A 490 -1.73 2.55 15.36
N LEU A 491 -2.81 1.90 14.94
CA LEU A 491 -3.60 2.31 13.79
C LEU A 491 -5.04 2.66 14.21
N THR A 492 -5.68 3.48 13.37
CA THR A 492 -7.13 3.72 13.42
C THR A 492 -7.92 2.57 12.80
N ILE A 493 -7.32 1.91 11.80
CA ILE A 493 -7.87 0.75 11.09
C ILE A 493 -6.91 -0.41 11.27
N ASN A 494 -7.32 -1.45 12.00
CA ASN A 494 -6.52 -2.67 12.16
C ASN A 494 -6.80 -3.62 10.99
N ARG A 495 -5.86 -4.53 10.72
CA ARG A 495 -5.99 -5.58 9.69
C ARG A 495 -5.96 -6.97 10.33
N PRO A 496 -6.70 -7.97 9.82
CA PRO A 496 -6.66 -9.32 10.37
C PRO A 496 -5.27 -9.95 10.25
N GLU A 497 -4.48 -9.59 9.23
CA GLU A 497 -3.11 -10.09 9.06
C GLU A 497 -2.14 -9.60 10.15
N ASP A 498 -2.41 -8.45 10.78
CA ASP A 498 -1.63 -7.97 11.94
C ASP A 498 -1.78 -8.89 13.17
N GLN A 499 -2.82 -9.73 13.19
CA GLN A 499 -3.12 -10.64 14.29
C GLN A 499 -2.29 -11.94 14.25
N PHE A 500 -1.62 -12.25 13.12
CA PHE A 500 -0.85 -13.49 12.99
C PHE A 500 0.17 -13.65 14.12
N SER A 501 0.04 -14.77 14.82
CA SER A 501 0.78 -15.11 16.03
C SER A 501 2.04 -15.94 15.72
N TYR A 502 2.82 -16.23 16.76
CA TYR A 502 3.90 -17.20 16.67
C TYR A 502 3.39 -18.65 16.45
N GLU A 503 2.21 -18.98 16.97
CA GLU A 503 1.60 -20.31 16.73
C GLU A 503 1.11 -20.44 15.29
N ASP A 504 0.55 -19.36 14.72
CA ASP A 504 0.19 -19.29 13.30
C ASP A 504 1.40 -19.56 12.39
N PHE A 505 2.57 -19.00 12.72
CA PHE A 505 3.81 -19.30 12.00
C PHE A 505 4.13 -20.79 12.00
N LYS A 506 4.19 -21.43 13.17
CA LYS A 506 4.51 -22.85 13.28
C LYS A 506 3.49 -23.71 12.55
N ALA A 507 2.20 -23.42 12.73
CA ALA A 507 1.11 -24.20 12.18
C ALA A 507 0.99 -24.04 10.65
N ASN A 508 1.17 -22.83 10.12
CA ASN A 508 1.08 -22.56 8.69
C ASN A 508 2.29 -23.03 7.89
N CYS A 509 3.47 -23.18 8.51
CA CYS A 509 4.57 -23.90 7.88
C CYS A 509 4.22 -25.37 7.57
N GLU A 510 3.24 -25.93 8.29
CA GLU A 510 2.75 -27.30 8.12
C GLU A 510 1.50 -27.33 7.20
N TYR A 511 0.38 -27.84 7.71
CA TYR A 511 -0.86 -28.10 6.97
C TYR A 511 -2.05 -27.25 7.48
N THR A 512 -1.79 -26.24 8.33
CA THR A 512 -2.87 -25.38 8.85
C THR A 512 -3.13 -24.23 7.88
N THR A 513 -4.38 -24.15 7.43
CA THR A 513 -4.90 -23.02 6.67
C THR A 513 -5.26 -21.88 7.60
N ILE A 514 -4.79 -20.68 7.28
CA ILE A 514 -5.11 -19.45 8.00
C ILE A 514 -5.97 -18.56 7.10
N LYS A 515 -7.10 -18.12 7.62
CA LYS A 515 -8.05 -17.23 6.95
C LYS A 515 -8.02 -15.88 7.67
N ALA A 516 -7.83 -14.81 6.91
CA ALA A 516 -7.84 -13.44 7.40
C ALA A 516 -9.04 -12.72 6.79
N LYS A 517 -10.03 -12.39 7.63
CA LYS A 517 -11.31 -11.80 7.19
C LYS A 517 -11.48 -10.41 7.75
N GLN A 518 -11.60 -9.43 6.85
CA GLN A 518 -11.82 -8.03 7.20
C GLN A 518 -13.27 -7.65 6.92
N TYR A 519 -13.95 -7.11 7.91
CA TYR A 519 -15.25 -6.45 7.76
C TYR A 519 -15.03 -4.93 7.65
N PHE A 520 -15.73 -4.29 6.72
CA PHE A 520 -15.56 -2.87 6.42
C PHE A 520 -16.68 -1.99 6.99
N ASN A 521 -17.69 -2.56 7.61
CA ASN A 521 -18.78 -1.84 8.29
C ASN A 521 -19.52 -2.80 9.23
N ASP A 522 -20.37 -2.25 10.08
CA ASP A 522 -21.20 -3.02 11.03
C ASP A 522 -22.35 -3.78 10.35
N PHE A 523 -22.67 -3.43 9.10
CA PHE A 523 -23.75 -4.05 8.33
C PHE A 523 -23.36 -5.42 7.74
N ASN A 524 -22.07 -5.78 7.81
CA ASN A 524 -21.50 -7.05 7.32
C ASN A 524 -21.85 -7.38 5.86
N ASP A 525 -22.20 -6.40 5.05
CA ASP A 525 -22.54 -6.58 3.62
C ASP A 525 -21.30 -6.55 2.72
N PHE A 526 -20.16 -6.10 3.25
CA PHE A 526 -18.89 -6.02 2.55
C PHE A 526 -17.74 -6.53 3.43
N SER A 527 -17.08 -7.60 2.96
CA SER A 527 -15.88 -8.15 3.59
C SER A 527 -14.89 -8.65 2.54
N THR A 528 -13.60 -8.64 2.90
CA THR A 528 -12.54 -9.31 2.13
C THR A 528 -12.03 -10.51 2.92
N LEU A 529 -11.63 -11.55 2.19
CA LEU A 529 -11.06 -12.77 2.75
C LEU A 529 -9.77 -13.08 2.02
N SER A 530 -8.67 -13.15 2.78
CA SER A 530 -7.42 -13.76 2.33
C SER A 530 -7.26 -15.13 2.98
N THR A 531 -6.69 -16.07 2.24
CA THR A 531 -6.47 -17.45 2.70
C THR A 531 -5.02 -17.84 2.42
N ALA A 532 -4.32 -18.24 3.47
CA ALA A 532 -3.00 -18.84 3.44
C ALA A 532 -3.13 -20.34 3.76
N LEU A 533 -3.05 -21.20 2.74
CA LEU A 533 -2.94 -22.64 2.95
C LEU A 533 -1.66 -22.97 3.72
N GLY A 534 -1.63 -24.15 4.33
CA GLY A 534 -0.37 -24.66 4.89
C GLY A 534 0.70 -24.72 3.80
N LEU A 535 1.93 -24.29 4.10
CA LEU A 535 2.99 -24.23 3.11
C LEU A 535 3.29 -25.64 2.56
N LYS A 536 3.37 -26.65 3.44
CA LYS A 536 3.53 -28.06 3.02
C LYS A 536 2.29 -28.59 2.30
N GLN A 537 1.09 -28.11 2.64
CA GLN A 537 -0.13 -28.45 1.92
C GLN A 537 -0.03 -28.05 0.44
N TRP A 538 0.35 -26.79 0.16
CA TRP A 538 0.51 -26.33 -1.22
C TRP A 538 1.53 -27.18 -1.99
N ILE A 539 2.71 -27.41 -1.41
CA ILE A 539 3.76 -28.20 -2.07
C ILE A 539 3.25 -29.61 -2.41
N VAL A 540 2.68 -30.32 -1.45
CA VAL A 540 2.28 -31.72 -1.63
C VAL A 540 1.13 -31.85 -2.62
N GLU A 541 0.08 -31.04 -2.47
CA GLU A 541 -1.13 -31.17 -3.28
C GLU A 541 -0.92 -30.67 -4.71
N ARG A 542 -0.24 -29.52 -4.88
CA ARG A 542 0.09 -29.01 -6.22
C ARG A 542 0.99 -29.99 -6.96
N PHE A 543 2.01 -30.54 -6.29
CA PHE A 543 2.91 -31.49 -6.91
C PHE A 543 2.16 -32.73 -7.40
N LYS A 544 1.35 -33.36 -6.53
CA LYS A 544 0.52 -34.54 -6.91
C LYS A 544 -0.39 -34.22 -8.10
N PHE A 545 -1.10 -33.09 -8.04
CA PHE A 545 -2.02 -32.69 -9.10
C PHE A 545 -1.30 -32.53 -10.45
N VAL A 546 -0.16 -31.83 -10.49
CA VAL A 546 0.57 -31.58 -11.73
C VAL A 546 1.14 -32.89 -12.31
N CYS A 547 1.66 -33.79 -11.46
CA CYS A 547 2.10 -35.12 -11.90
C CYS A 547 0.97 -35.90 -12.58
N ASP A 548 -0.19 -35.95 -11.94
CA ASP A 548 -1.33 -36.73 -12.41
C ASP A 548 -1.99 -36.10 -13.65
N HIS A 549 -2.11 -34.78 -13.69
CA HIS A 549 -2.77 -34.05 -14.77
C HIS A 549 -1.94 -34.11 -16.07
N TYR A 550 -0.65 -33.76 -16.00
CA TYR A 550 0.24 -33.72 -17.17
C TYR A 550 1.00 -35.03 -17.43
N LYS A 551 0.70 -36.09 -16.67
CA LYS A 551 1.29 -37.44 -16.84
C LYS A 551 2.82 -37.46 -16.72
N LEU A 552 3.36 -36.68 -15.80
CA LEU A 552 4.80 -36.60 -15.55
C LEU A 552 5.30 -37.78 -14.71
N ASP A 553 6.51 -38.26 -14.96
CA ASP A 553 7.16 -39.25 -14.09
C ASP A 553 7.66 -38.60 -12.81
N CYS A 554 6.84 -38.67 -11.76
CA CYS A 554 7.15 -38.18 -10.43
C CYS A 554 7.55 -39.27 -9.43
N SER A 555 7.95 -40.46 -9.92
CA SER A 555 8.25 -41.61 -9.07
C SER A 555 9.37 -41.36 -8.05
N TYR A 556 10.26 -40.41 -8.33
CA TYR A 556 11.32 -39.94 -7.43
C TYR A 556 10.80 -39.33 -6.11
N ALA A 557 9.53 -38.92 -6.05
CA ALA A 557 8.90 -38.38 -4.83
C ALA A 557 8.00 -39.41 -4.12
N ASN A 558 7.84 -40.62 -4.65
CA ASN A 558 6.90 -41.61 -4.08
C ASN A 558 7.17 -41.91 -2.60
N ALA A 559 8.43 -42.03 -2.20
CA ALA A 559 8.79 -42.33 -0.81
C ALA A 559 8.30 -41.25 0.15
N ILE A 560 8.59 -39.97 -0.11
CA ILE A 560 8.16 -38.88 0.75
C ILE A 560 6.64 -38.66 0.68
N LEU A 561 6.04 -38.76 -0.51
CA LEU A 561 4.60 -38.60 -0.70
C LEU A 561 3.77 -39.71 -0.06
N SER A 562 4.34 -40.91 0.10
CA SER A 562 3.71 -42.03 0.82
C SER A 562 3.93 -41.96 2.32
N SER A 563 4.93 -41.20 2.79
CA SER A 563 5.22 -41.06 4.21
C SER A 563 4.03 -40.45 4.97
N PRO A 564 3.80 -40.80 6.25
CA PRO A 564 2.70 -40.23 7.04
C PRO A 564 2.69 -38.69 7.05
N LEU A 565 3.86 -38.07 6.90
CA LEU A 565 4.01 -36.61 6.84
C LEU A 565 3.25 -36.00 5.65
N ALA A 566 3.21 -36.65 4.49
CA ALA A 566 2.63 -36.12 3.25
C ALA A 566 1.44 -36.95 2.70
N SER A 567 1.06 -38.04 3.35
CA SER A 567 -0.08 -38.88 2.99
C SER A 567 -1.21 -38.88 4.02
N ASN A 568 -0.93 -38.56 5.30
CA ASN A 568 -1.92 -38.65 6.38
C ASN A 568 -1.88 -37.39 7.27
N TYR A 569 -2.13 -36.23 6.66
CA TYR A 569 -2.24 -34.95 7.35
C TYR A 569 -3.71 -34.51 7.47
N GLU A 570 -3.99 -33.75 8.53
CA GLU A 570 -5.28 -33.10 8.74
C GLU A 570 -5.14 -31.61 8.44
N ILE A 571 -6.01 -31.08 7.59
CA ILE A 571 -6.08 -29.63 7.34
C ILE A 571 -6.92 -29.01 8.45
N LYS A 572 -6.26 -28.24 9.31
CA LYS A 572 -6.92 -27.39 10.29
C LYS A 572 -7.13 -26.00 9.71
N GLU A 573 -8.22 -25.35 10.07
CA GLU A 573 -8.48 -23.97 9.70
C GLU A 573 -8.46 -23.07 10.94
N VAL A 574 -7.75 -21.95 10.83
CA VAL A 574 -7.76 -20.87 11.82
C VAL A 574 -8.32 -19.63 11.13
N LEU A 575 -9.29 -18.97 11.77
CA LEU A 575 -9.90 -17.75 11.27
C LEU A 575 -9.52 -16.58 12.19
N HIS A 576 -8.88 -15.56 11.61
CA HIS A 576 -8.65 -14.25 12.21
C HIS A 576 -9.65 -13.26 11.61
N GLU A 577 -10.58 -12.77 12.42
CA GLU A 577 -11.56 -11.77 12.00
C GLU A 577 -11.20 -10.40 12.57
N GLN A 578 -11.35 -9.38 11.73
CA GLN A 578 -11.20 -7.99 12.14
C GLN A 578 -12.44 -7.21 11.71
N LYS A 579 -13.08 -6.57 12.69
CA LYS A 579 -14.08 -5.52 12.45
C LYS A 579 -13.43 -4.18 12.75
N ASN A 580 -13.64 -3.20 11.87
CA ASN A 580 -13.13 -1.87 12.13
C ASN A 580 -13.99 -1.17 13.17
N GLU A 581 -13.38 -0.26 13.92
CA GLU A 581 -14.09 0.67 14.80
C GLU A 581 -14.53 1.91 14.00
N GLY A 582 -15.05 2.92 14.69
CA GLY A 582 -15.45 4.20 14.10
C GLY A 582 -16.88 4.24 13.58
N CYS A 583 -17.17 5.20 12.71
CA CYS A 583 -18.52 5.47 12.26
C CYS A 583 -19.10 4.26 11.55
N LYS A 584 -20.12 3.64 12.15
CA LYS A 584 -20.76 2.41 11.64
C LYS A 584 -19.75 1.31 11.30
N GLY A 585 -18.66 1.22 12.06
CA GLY A 585 -17.61 0.21 11.89
C GLY A 585 -16.80 0.35 10.60
N THR A 586 -16.72 1.55 10.02
CA THR A 586 -16.01 1.77 8.74
C THR A 586 -14.50 1.89 8.85
N GLY A 587 -13.98 2.12 10.06
CA GLY A 587 -12.59 2.50 10.31
C GLY A 587 -12.34 4.01 10.24
N TYR A 588 -13.33 4.78 9.78
CA TYR A 588 -13.26 6.23 9.66
C TYR A 588 -14.14 6.91 10.72
N SER A 589 -13.92 8.19 11.00
CA SER A 589 -14.76 8.96 11.93
C SER A 589 -16.08 9.35 11.29
N CYS A 590 -17.09 9.66 12.11
CA CYS A 590 -18.28 10.33 11.57
C CYS A 590 -17.93 11.77 11.21
N CYS A 591 -18.59 12.33 10.20
CA CYS A 591 -18.49 13.76 9.92
C CYS A 591 -19.18 14.54 11.06
N ILE A 592 -18.46 15.48 11.68
CA ILE A 592 -18.92 16.25 12.83
C ILE A 592 -19.08 17.75 12.54
N LEU A 593 -18.55 18.26 11.43
CA LEU A 593 -18.70 19.66 11.03
C LEU A 593 -19.98 19.83 10.22
N GLU A 594 -20.76 20.84 10.58
CA GLU A 594 -22.04 21.13 9.92
C GLU A 594 -21.91 21.59 8.47
N ASP A 595 -20.74 22.10 8.08
CA ASP A 595 -20.44 22.60 6.73
C ASP A 595 -19.72 21.57 5.85
N THR A 596 -19.51 20.35 6.34
CA THR A 596 -18.90 19.27 5.56
C THR A 596 -19.76 18.94 4.34
N LYS A 597 -19.14 19.02 3.16
CA LYS A 597 -19.76 18.70 1.88
C LYS A 597 -19.64 17.21 1.57
N LEU A 598 -20.60 16.70 0.81
CA LEU A 598 -20.50 15.38 0.18
C LEU A 598 -19.31 15.34 -0.78
N ASP A 599 -18.44 14.34 -0.61
CA ASP A 599 -17.29 14.05 -1.48
C ASP A 599 -17.58 12.83 -2.37
N THR A 600 -18.02 11.73 -1.77
CA THR A 600 -18.30 10.47 -2.48
C THR A 600 -19.35 9.63 -1.76
N THR A 601 -19.85 8.58 -2.42
CA THR A 601 -20.81 7.63 -1.85
C THR A 601 -20.41 6.22 -2.26
N ASP A 602 -20.45 5.28 -1.31
CA ASP A 602 -20.22 3.86 -1.56
C ASP A 602 -21.27 2.99 -0.83
N LYS A 603 -21.01 1.68 -0.71
CA LYS A 603 -21.91 0.75 -0.01
C LYS A 603 -22.06 1.06 1.49
N SER A 604 -21.08 1.73 2.09
CA SER A 604 -21.09 2.10 3.50
C SER A 604 -21.92 3.35 3.77
N GLY A 605 -22.06 4.23 2.77
CA GLY A 605 -22.90 5.43 2.83
C GLY A 605 -22.27 6.62 2.13
N ASP A 606 -22.69 7.81 2.56
CA ASP A 606 -22.19 9.10 2.07
C ASP A 606 -20.96 9.53 2.85
N TRP A 607 -19.96 10.06 2.14
CA TRP A 607 -18.66 10.42 2.69
C TRP A 607 -18.37 11.90 2.49
N GLY A 608 -17.77 12.52 3.50
CA GLY A 608 -17.24 13.88 3.46
C GLY A 608 -15.75 13.91 3.75
N LEU A 609 -15.18 15.12 3.70
CA LEU A 609 -13.77 15.36 4.01
C LEU A 609 -13.64 16.42 5.12
N GLU A 610 -13.09 16.00 6.27
CA GLU A 610 -12.86 16.87 7.42
C GLU A 610 -11.39 16.83 7.84
N GLY A 611 -10.75 17.99 7.98
CA GLY A 611 -9.32 18.04 8.32
C GLY A 611 -8.41 17.34 7.31
N GLY A 612 -8.87 17.18 6.05
CA GLY A 612 -8.17 16.43 5.02
C GLY A 612 -8.31 14.91 5.12
N LYS A 613 -9.26 14.40 5.92
CA LYS A 613 -9.52 12.96 6.10
C LYS A 613 -10.96 12.62 5.79
N TYR A 614 -11.16 11.43 5.24
CA TYR A 614 -12.49 10.90 4.99
C TYR A 614 -13.25 10.67 6.30
N CYS A 615 -14.53 11.07 6.29
CA CYS A 615 -15.49 10.82 7.35
C CYS A 615 -16.81 10.33 6.74
N LEU A 616 -17.56 9.52 7.49
CA LEU A 616 -18.87 9.01 7.05
C LEU A 616 -19.99 9.88 7.64
N PHE A 617 -20.99 10.24 6.83
CA PHE A 617 -22.23 10.83 7.35
C PHE A 617 -23.07 9.75 8.00
N GLU A 618 -23.09 9.72 9.35
CA GLU A 618 -23.77 8.68 10.12
C GLU A 618 -25.23 8.48 9.69
N ASN A 619 -25.95 9.57 9.38
CA ASN A 619 -27.36 9.55 9.02
C ASN A 619 -27.62 9.93 7.55
N GLY A 620 -26.63 9.70 6.67
CA GLY A 620 -26.64 10.15 5.28
C GLY A 620 -26.35 11.66 5.15
N TYR A 621 -25.90 12.07 3.97
CA TYR A 621 -25.64 13.48 3.71
C TYR A 621 -26.95 14.24 3.60
N LYS A 622 -27.03 15.37 4.32
CA LYS A 622 -28.14 16.30 4.21
C LYS A 622 -27.57 17.62 3.67
N PRO A 623 -27.90 18.02 2.43
CA PRO A 623 -27.48 19.33 1.95
C PRO A 623 -28.01 20.39 2.91
N LYS A 624 -27.13 21.27 3.37
CA LYS A 624 -27.54 22.45 4.13
C LYS A 624 -28.45 23.25 3.19
N GLU A 625 -29.70 23.46 3.60
CA GLU A 625 -30.59 24.39 2.91
C GLU A 625 -29.86 25.74 2.89
N VAL A 626 -29.44 26.15 1.69
CA VAL A 626 -28.93 27.50 1.49
C VAL A 626 -30.17 28.37 1.65
N GLU A 627 -30.38 28.91 2.85
CA GLU A 627 -31.07 30.19 2.93
C GLU A 627 -30.24 31.11 2.04
N GLU A 628 -30.70 31.37 0.82
CA GLU A 628 -30.10 32.38 -0.03
C GLU A 628 -30.12 33.68 0.77
N GLU A 629 -29.00 34.01 1.39
CA GLU A 629 -28.75 35.34 1.92
C GLU A 629 -28.78 36.29 0.72
N CYS A 630 -29.97 36.78 0.48
CA CYS A 630 -30.32 37.79 -0.49
C CYS A 630 -29.23 38.85 -0.61
N TRP A 631 -28.69 38.92 -1.82
CA TRP A 631 -27.48 39.65 -2.15
C TRP A 631 -27.54 41.15 -1.83
N SER A 632 -28.74 41.75 -1.72
CA SER A 632 -28.91 43.19 -1.41
C SER A 632 -28.54 43.54 0.02
N ILE A 633 -28.53 42.56 0.94
CA ILE A 633 -28.12 42.76 2.33
C ILE A 633 -26.67 43.26 2.39
N SER A 634 -25.80 42.74 1.52
CA SER A 634 -24.41 43.19 1.41
C SER A 634 -24.25 44.66 0.99
N TYR A 635 -25.30 45.26 0.40
CA TYR A 635 -25.38 46.66 0.02
C TYR A 635 -26.18 47.51 1.02
N GLY A 636 -26.62 46.94 2.14
CA GLY A 636 -27.39 47.63 3.17
C GLY A 636 -28.90 47.74 2.89
N TYR A 637 -29.44 46.95 1.96
CA TYR A 637 -30.86 46.97 1.61
C TYR A 637 -31.53 45.62 1.89
N PRO A 638 -32.77 45.61 2.42
CA PRO A 638 -33.49 44.37 2.70
C PRO A 638 -33.86 43.64 1.42
N CYS A 639 -34.36 42.42 1.57
CA CYS A 639 -34.85 41.60 0.46
C CYS A 639 -36.29 41.96 0.15
N CYS A 640 -36.69 41.80 -1.10
CA CYS A 640 -38.09 41.92 -1.44
C CYS A 640 -38.83 40.72 -0.84
N THR A 641 -39.82 41.01 -0.01
CA THR A 641 -40.57 40.00 0.76
C THR A 641 -41.88 39.62 0.10
N GLN A 642 -42.39 40.46 -0.81
CA GLN A 642 -43.63 40.21 -1.51
C GLN A 642 -43.32 39.43 -2.81
N PRO A 643 -43.95 38.26 -3.04
CA PRO A 643 -43.70 37.45 -4.24
C PRO A 643 -44.02 38.16 -5.56
N ASN A 644 -44.87 39.17 -5.52
CA ASN A 644 -45.35 39.93 -6.67
C ASN A 644 -44.60 41.27 -6.87
N THR A 645 -43.49 41.50 -6.17
CA THR A 645 -42.69 42.72 -6.35
C THR A 645 -42.07 42.78 -7.74
N GLU A 646 -42.40 43.83 -8.48
CA GLU A 646 -41.88 44.06 -9.83
C GLU A 646 -40.40 44.48 -9.80
N ILE A 647 -39.65 44.06 -10.83
CA ILE A 647 -38.26 44.45 -11.03
C ILE A 647 -38.23 45.90 -11.54
N HIS A 648 -37.81 46.82 -10.68
CA HIS A 648 -37.76 48.26 -10.95
C HIS A 648 -36.43 48.70 -11.56
N PHE A 649 -35.33 48.01 -11.27
CA PHE A 649 -34.02 48.29 -11.85
C PHE A 649 -33.18 47.03 -11.98
N SER A 650 -32.63 46.76 -13.16
CA SER A 650 -31.73 45.63 -13.39
C SER A 650 -30.43 46.11 -14.02
N LYS A 651 -29.30 45.75 -13.41
CA LYS A 651 -27.96 46.04 -13.94
C LYS A 651 -27.31 44.82 -14.59
N SER A 652 -27.80 43.62 -14.27
CA SER A 652 -27.37 42.30 -14.76
C SER A 652 -28.40 41.25 -14.32
N THR A 653 -28.42 40.07 -14.96
CA THR A 653 -29.37 38.96 -14.68
C THR A 653 -29.39 38.46 -13.23
N GLN A 654 -28.37 38.77 -12.41
CA GLN A 654 -28.29 38.30 -11.03
C GLN A 654 -28.54 39.40 -9.97
N LYS A 655 -28.67 40.68 -10.36
CA LYS A 655 -28.80 41.81 -9.41
C LYS A 655 -29.92 42.75 -9.84
N GLU A 656 -31.12 42.37 -9.46
CA GLU A 656 -32.39 43.02 -9.82
C GLU A 656 -33.02 43.65 -8.59
N TRP A 657 -33.42 44.90 -8.68
CA TRP A 657 -33.93 45.65 -7.54
C TRP A 657 -35.44 45.85 -7.66
N GLY A 658 -36.16 45.66 -6.57
CA GLY A 658 -37.57 45.98 -6.42
C GLY A 658 -37.77 47.16 -5.48
N ILE A 659 -39.01 47.65 -5.41
CA ILE A 659 -39.41 48.68 -4.44
C ILE A 659 -40.63 48.18 -3.67
N GLU A 660 -40.49 48.04 -2.36
CA GLU A 660 -41.57 47.68 -1.44
C GLU A 660 -41.77 48.81 -0.43
N ASN A 661 -43.01 49.28 -0.25
CA ASN A 661 -43.36 50.35 0.68
C ASN A 661 -42.47 51.62 0.54
N GLY A 662 -42.06 51.94 -0.69
CA GLY A 662 -41.20 53.10 -1.00
C GLY A 662 -39.71 52.90 -0.71
N ASN A 663 -39.28 51.70 -0.29
CA ASN A 663 -37.87 51.37 -0.02
C ASN A 663 -37.32 50.38 -1.05
N TRP A 664 -36.04 50.53 -1.37
CA TRP A 664 -35.34 49.59 -2.25
C TRP A 664 -35.11 48.24 -1.58
N CYS A 665 -35.32 47.17 -2.33
CA CYS A 665 -35.09 45.81 -1.89
C CYS A 665 -34.46 44.95 -3.00
N GLY A 666 -33.74 43.89 -2.62
CA GLY A 666 -33.17 42.92 -3.56
C GLY A 666 -34.19 41.88 -4.01
N ILE A 667 -34.36 41.73 -5.33
CA ILE A 667 -35.15 40.65 -5.93
C ILE A 667 -34.39 39.32 -5.74
N THR A 668 -35.14 38.31 -5.33
CA THR A 668 -34.67 36.93 -5.11
C THR A 668 -35.52 35.98 -5.94
N ASP A 669 -35.23 34.69 -5.83
CA ASP A 669 -35.97 33.64 -6.51
C ASP A 669 -37.47 33.59 -6.11
N LEU A 670 -37.81 34.16 -4.94
CA LEU A 670 -39.18 34.39 -4.50
C LEU A 670 -40.03 35.17 -5.51
N GLN A 671 -39.43 36.14 -6.22
CA GLN A 671 -40.13 36.95 -7.23
C GLN A 671 -39.89 36.44 -8.65
N ARG A 672 -38.77 35.75 -8.90
CA ARG A 672 -38.38 35.31 -10.25
C ARG A 672 -39.13 34.07 -10.71
N CYS A 673 -39.60 33.26 -9.76
CA CYS A 673 -40.11 31.94 -10.06
C CYS A 673 -41.53 31.71 -9.50
N PRO A 674 -42.47 31.24 -10.34
CA PRO A 674 -43.88 31.13 -9.96
C PRO A 674 -44.15 30.17 -8.80
N ASN A 675 -43.36 29.10 -8.64
CA ASN A 675 -43.56 28.10 -7.59
C ASN A 675 -42.53 28.13 -6.47
N TYR A 676 -41.73 29.20 -6.36
CA TYR A 676 -40.78 29.33 -5.25
C TYR A 676 -41.49 29.33 -3.89
N VAL A 677 -42.65 29.99 -3.80
CA VAL A 677 -43.51 30.01 -2.60
C VAL A 677 -44.01 28.61 -2.20
N ASN A 678 -44.06 27.67 -3.13
CA ASN A 678 -44.50 26.29 -2.90
C ASN A 678 -43.34 25.32 -2.61
N GLY A 679 -42.13 25.84 -2.37
CA GLY A 679 -40.95 25.06 -1.96
C GLY A 679 -40.11 24.50 -3.11
N TYR A 680 -40.30 24.97 -4.35
CA TYR A 680 -39.50 24.54 -5.49
C TYR A 680 -38.45 25.59 -5.86
N PRO A 681 -37.16 25.22 -6.02
CA PRO A 681 -36.12 26.17 -6.40
C PRO A 681 -36.36 26.75 -7.80
N CYS A 682 -35.76 27.91 -8.10
CA CYS A 682 -35.79 28.52 -9.43
C CYS A 682 -34.75 27.84 -10.31
N CYS A 683 -35.08 27.50 -11.56
CA CYS A 683 -34.10 26.93 -12.49
C CYS A 683 -33.07 27.98 -12.91
N GLU A 684 -31.80 27.60 -12.98
CA GLU A 684 -30.74 28.45 -13.52
C GLU A 684 -30.82 28.55 -15.05
N GLY A 685 -31.27 27.47 -15.70
CA GLY A 685 -31.51 27.38 -17.13
C GLY A 685 -32.97 27.58 -17.54
N CYS A 686 -33.18 27.90 -18.82
CA CYS A 686 -34.50 28.05 -19.42
C CYS A 686 -35.02 26.76 -20.08
N ASN A 687 -34.46 25.60 -19.73
CA ASN A 687 -34.81 24.33 -20.37
C ASN A 687 -36.05 23.71 -19.73
N VAL A 688 -37.19 23.78 -20.43
CA VAL A 688 -38.45 23.22 -19.97
C VAL A 688 -38.50 21.72 -20.28
N VAL A 689 -38.61 20.90 -19.24
CA VAL A 689 -38.74 19.43 -19.36
C VAL A 689 -40.18 18.96 -19.13
N TYR A 690 -41.02 19.79 -18.50
CA TYR A 690 -42.43 19.51 -18.24
C TYR A 690 -43.21 20.81 -18.06
N THR A 691 -44.47 20.83 -18.47
CA THR A 691 -45.36 22.01 -18.32
C THR A 691 -46.72 21.58 -17.81
N ASP A 692 -47.21 22.26 -16.78
CA ASP A 692 -48.59 22.20 -16.30
C ASP A 692 -49.22 23.61 -16.28
N SER A 693 -49.69 24.11 -15.13
CA SER A 693 -49.95 25.55 -14.91
C SER A 693 -48.69 26.43 -14.97
N THR A 694 -47.51 25.82 -14.88
CA THR A 694 -46.19 26.44 -14.87
C THR A 694 -45.19 25.60 -15.66
N ASP A 695 -44.11 26.23 -16.13
CA ASP A 695 -43.04 25.51 -16.81
C ASP A 695 -42.01 25.03 -15.79
N TRP A 696 -41.55 23.80 -15.96
CA TRP A 696 -40.66 23.10 -15.02
C TRP A 696 -39.38 22.63 -15.71
N GLY A 697 -38.27 22.71 -14.97
CA GLY A 697 -36.96 22.15 -15.33
C GLY A 697 -36.55 21.06 -14.35
N VAL A 698 -35.51 20.29 -14.71
CA VAL A 698 -34.82 19.36 -13.80
C VAL A 698 -33.33 19.65 -13.85
N GLU A 699 -32.77 20.10 -12.74
CA GLU A 699 -31.36 20.47 -12.58
C GLU A 699 -30.81 19.78 -11.33
N HIS A 700 -29.58 19.25 -11.41
CA HIS A 700 -28.94 18.49 -10.32
C HIS A 700 -29.79 17.34 -9.74
N GLY A 701 -30.69 16.75 -10.54
CA GLY A 701 -31.58 15.66 -10.13
C GLY A 701 -32.82 16.10 -9.33
N GLN A 702 -33.11 17.40 -9.24
CA GLN A 702 -34.26 17.96 -8.53
C GLN A 702 -35.18 18.76 -9.46
N TRP A 703 -36.47 18.85 -9.12
CA TRP A 703 -37.46 19.66 -9.84
C TRP A 703 -37.28 21.14 -9.50
N CYS A 704 -37.23 21.99 -10.53
CA CYS A 704 -37.16 23.44 -10.37
C CYS A 704 -38.24 24.13 -11.22
N SER A 705 -38.69 25.30 -10.78
CA SER A 705 -39.63 26.16 -11.50
C SER A 705 -38.89 27.03 -12.51
N ILE A 706 -39.39 27.17 -13.74
CA ILE A 706 -38.74 27.98 -14.76
C ILE A 706 -38.95 29.47 -14.47
N ASN A 707 -37.86 30.24 -14.55
CA ASN A 707 -37.81 31.68 -14.29
C ASN A 707 -38.67 32.45 -15.32
N TYR A 708 -39.40 33.48 -14.86
CA TYR A 708 -40.24 34.31 -15.75
C TYR A 708 -39.45 34.94 -16.91
N SER A 709 -38.16 35.24 -16.72
CA SER A 709 -37.28 35.80 -17.75
C SER A 709 -37.02 34.85 -18.94
N CYS A 710 -37.32 33.56 -18.78
CA CYS A 710 -37.22 32.57 -19.84
C CYS A 710 -38.40 32.61 -20.82
N LYS A 711 -39.49 33.31 -20.48
CA LYS A 711 -40.63 33.55 -21.38
C LYS A 711 -40.34 34.80 -22.21
N LYS A 712 -40.05 34.60 -23.50
CA LYS A 712 -39.94 35.70 -24.48
C LYS A 712 -41.29 36.05 -25.08
#